data_AF-A0A257XWM2-F1
#
_entry.id   AF-A0A257XWM2-F1
#
_cell.length_a   1.000
_cell.length_b   1.000
_cell.length_c   1.000
_cell.angle_alpha   90.00
_cell.angle_beta   90.00
_cell.angle_gamma   90.00
#
_symmetry.space_group_name_H-M   'P 1'
#
loop_
_entity.id
_entity.type
_entity.pdbx_description
1 polymer ?
#
loop_
_entity_poly.entity_id
_entity_poly.type
_entity_poly.pdbx_seq_one_letter_code
_entity_poly.pdbx_strand_id
1 'polypeptide(L)'
;MRWFKAERLTSGRRDVNRIETVCVAGAGCAITWQEDPDGLRPGQGEGPGEGWSGAIANSQTDIWYSYVPWDKFDVVQNPTDATGTTPMPFADYEAAAIGDITQKPKVFVPFAMPMRLTDNAKCNVANPQPYCFGSALQATYVDPTPADNTDQPLNPMAYGLKDMCKAIVEIPTGQAGTPSPLCVTGDGMPLIGNTASTRPRLGLYGYASNGKVKDAVIDSAFVVVVAEEDKGLGKFTFEDGTTVPCEPTEENDGTCLAFDEGKNIWYHTFSMKLTDTVGGKTADTLVANLGSHGSMLNQPEVDWQSGNFDPVVNTASLWDFGTYNHDIYNTEIARRGSLLAQDIYKVHTATSSAKGRLIALPAWKQGVMNQGGPADVMVRRILIPKNWKLAQDGNPYAFRNMACTNWAYKTGNAYYPGGVCLDSAINLSATIPDTCKDSDTNETVACPTVTLGSTPFGVGNTNPVLQGSTVDPNTTKVLSWHQCPASFTTVSATAGTTPLTCATDARTDATTLLDQSWYNPLDVAKGHRGFLDGDFVMMLYAWSPNWRLNAKGNDRYELYIRRSFNGAATWTTLPGKYAHWDKSKYSGQGTVTCETFRSDVSQAEGDLLEPRVCNSYAAGAAEQARNVTQHKSMRITTLDPRYAISGSPTGVSVTDDPFATGWSSADDVRDPSRYFVVYETGDNTTAEFGEPEPLDLFYSRAVKFGDHYQVWAEETDLNVCYPSDPHGNVVPPELVGSGFCNEFDQMEQGTPGLEASEASLVGSPGGQFLYGVWAQLLHENGEVTESDAMARRVWWLDGYIPSNAWVFGQGSGDGTPAQ
;
A
#
# COMPACT_ATOMS: atom_id res chain seq x y z
N MET A 1 27.59 5.04 22.80
CA MET A 1 26.47 4.19 22.37
C MET A 1 26.12 3.24 23.51
N ARG A 2 24.87 3.25 23.99
CA ARG A 2 24.38 2.38 25.07
C ARG A 2 23.20 1.58 24.55
N TRP A 3 23.20 0.28 24.83
CA TRP A 3 22.16 -0.63 24.37
C TRP A 3 21.24 -0.91 25.54
N PHE A 4 19.95 -0.61 25.38
CA PHE A 4 18.94 -1.05 26.34
C PHE A 4 18.87 -2.59 26.35
N LYS A 5 18.52 -3.15 27.50
CA LYS A 5 18.18 -4.58 27.58
C LYS A 5 16.91 -4.80 26.75
N ALA A 6 16.94 -5.76 25.83
CA ALA A 6 15.79 -6.10 25.00
C ALA A 6 14.58 -6.49 25.86
N GLU A 7 13.42 -5.97 25.49
CA GLU A 7 12.13 -6.33 26.07
C GLU A 7 11.49 -7.45 25.26
N ARG A 8 10.91 -8.42 25.95
CA ARG A 8 10.13 -9.48 25.33
C ARG A 8 8.67 -9.04 25.29
N LEU A 9 8.14 -8.79 24.10
CA LEU A 9 6.73 -8.45 23.92
C LEU A 9 5.84 -9.71 23.87
N THR A 10 6.30 -10.79 23.23
CA THR A 10 5.43 -11.93 22.93
C THR A 10 5.69 -13.12 23.83
N SER A 11 4.66 -13.94 24.05
CA SER A 11 4.74 -15.14 24.92
C SER A 11 5.52 -16.31 24.29
N GLY A 12 5.85 -16.23 23.00
CA GLY A 12 6.46 -17.32 22.23
C GLY A 12 5.56 -18.54 22.00
N ARG A 13 4.25 -18.42 22.29
CA ARG A 13 3.26 -19.47 21.99
C ARG A 13 2.73 -19.42 20.56
N ARG A 14 2.89 -18.29 19.90
CA ARG A 14 2.45 -17.98 18.54
C ARG A 14 3.63 -17.41 17.76
N ASP A 15 3.64 -17.63 16.46
CA ASP A 15 4.70 -17.10 15.62
C ASP A 15 4.43 -15.66 15.20
N VAL A 16 5.48 -14.84 15.20
CA VAL A 16 5.41 -13.40 14.96
C VAL A 16 5.97 -13.08 13.59
N ASN A 17 5.30 -12.20 12.84
CA ASN A 17 5.82 -11.66 11.58
C ASN A 17 5.34 -10.21 11.37
N ARG A 18 5.88 -9.54 10.34
CA ARG A 18 5.51 -8.19 9.90
C ARG A 18 5.47 -7.19 11.07
N ILE A 19 6.59 -7.11 11.79
CA ILE A 19 6.76 -6.15 12.88
C ILE A 19 6.99 -4.75 12.27
N GLU A 20 6.12 -3.81 12.62
CA GLU A 20 6.24 -2.40 12.24
C GLU A 20 6.45 -1.57 13.52
N THR A 21 7.30 -0.55 13.46
CA THR A 21 7.57 0.34 14.60
C THR A 21 7.66 1.78 14.13
N VAL A 22 6.94 2.68 14.80
CA VAL A 22 6.96 4.12 14.50
C VAL A 22 7.04 4.91 15.81
N CYS A 23 7.85 5.97 15.83
CA CYS A 23 8.01 6.87 16.97
C CYS A 23 7.71 8.32 16.56
N VAL A 24 7.04 9.06 17.44
CA VAL A 24 6.77 10.50 17.28
C VAL A 24 7.22 11.22 18.54
N ALA A 25 8.05 12.26 18.38
CA ALA A 25 8.54 13.08 19.47
C ALA A 25 7.38 13.70 20.28
N GLY A 26 7.48 13.63 21.62
CA GLY A 26 6.44 14.08 22.54
C GLY A 26 5.28 13.09 22.75
N ALA A 27 4.98 12.24 21.77
CA ALA A 27 3.93 11.21 21.89
C ALA A 27 4.47 9.89 22.47
N GLY A 28 5.49 9.32 21.82
CA GLY A 28 6.11 8.03 22.17
C GLY A 28 6.32 7.13 20.95
N CYS A 29 6.46 5.82 21.17
CA CYS A 29 6.61 4.81 20.13
C CYS A 29 5.49 3.77 20.17
N ALA A 30 5.05 3.31 19.01
CA ALA A 30 4.05 2.26 18.83
C ALA A 30 4.60 1.12 17.96
N ILE A 31 4.14 -0.10 18.23
CA ILE A 31 4.55 -1.32 17.53
C ILE A 31 3.29 -2.13 17.18
N THR A 32 3.27 -2.66 15.96
CA THR A 32 2.27 -3.66 15.53
C THR A 32 2.94 -4.88 14.93
N TRP A 33 2.31 -6.04 15.05
CA TRP A 33 2.75 -7.29 14.43
C TRP A 33 1.58 -8.24 14.22
N GLN A 34 1.76 -9.25 13.37
CA GLN A 34 0.81 -10.37 13.26
C GLN A 34 1.28 -11.54 14.12
N GLU A 35 0.37 -12.22 14.83
CA GLU A 35 0.65 -13.48 15.54
C GLU A 35 -0.20 -14.64 15.03
N ASP A 36 0.48 -15.63 14.43
CA ASP A 36 -0.13 -16.84 13.90
C ASP A 36 -0.16 -17.96 14.95
N PRO A 37 -1.32 -18.59 15.23
CA PRO A 37 -1.46 -19.66 16.22
C PRO A 37 -0.71 -20.95 15.90
N ASP A 38 -0.63 -21.34 14.62
CA ASP A 38 -0.12 -22.66 14.21
C ASP A 38 1.19 -22.56 13.42
N GLY A 39 1.75 -21.36 13.34
CA GLY A 39 3.06 -21.06 12.80
C GLY A 39 3.03 -20.38 11.45
N LEU A 40 4.12 -19.68 11.10
CA LEU A 40 4.20 -18.94 9.84
C LEU A 40 4.15 -19.88 8.65
N ARG A 41 3.23 -19.64 7.72
CA ARG A 41 3.25 -20.29 6.42
C ARG A 41 3.90 -19.36 5.40
N PRO A 42 4.92 -19.81 4.64
CA PRO A 42 5.40 -19.06 3.50
C PRO A 42 4.25 -18.92 2.50
N GLY A 43 4.21 -17.78 1.82
CA GLY A 43 3.22 -17.54 0.81
C GLY A 43 3.44 -18.40 -0.41
N GLN A 44 2.37 -18.88 -1.05
CA GLN A 44 2.47 -19.51 -2.37
C GLN A 44 2.35 -18.49 -3.52
N GLY A 45 2.04 -17.22 -3.21
CA GLY A 45 1.78 -16.19 -4.22
C GLY A 45 3.04 -15.48 -4.69
N GLU A 46 3.09 -15.21 -6.00
CA GLU A 46 4.09 -14.35 -6.64
C GLU A 46 3.94 -12.89 -6.22
N GLY A 47 5.07 -12.24 -5.99
CA GLY A 47 5.24 -10.83 -5.70
C GLY A 47 6.62 -10.59 -5.09
N PRO A 48 7.14 -9.37 -5.18
CA PRO A 48 8.58 -9.13 -5.21
C PRO A 48 9.30 -9.62 -3.94
N GLY A 49 10.38 -10.38 -4.16
CA GLY A 49 11.33 -10.89 -3.17
C GLY A 49 11.17 -12.40 -2.93
N GLU A 50 12.26 -13.08 -2.55
CA GLU A 50 12.29 -14.52 -2.28
C GLU A 50 11.13 -14.95 -1.34
N GLY A 51 10.13 -15.66 -1.88
CA GLY A 51 9.33 -16.66 -1.17
C GLY A 51 8.36 -16.27 -0.03
N TRP A 52 8.15 -14.97 0.29
CA TRP A 52 7.27 -14.59 1.43
C TRP A 52 6.13 -13.63 1.10
N SER A 53 5.95 -13.29 -0.18
CA SER A 53 5.06 -12.20 -0.58
C SER A 53 3.56 -12.57 -0.63
N GLY A 54 3.23 -13.87 -0.62
CA GLY A 54 1.87 -14.41 -0.63
C GLY A 54 1.40 -15.05 0.68
N ALA A 55 1.99 -14.70 1.84
CA ALA A 55 1.78 -15.40 3.11
C ALA A 55 0.28 -15.69 3.37
N ILE A 56 -0.03 -16.99 3.45
CA ILE A 56 -1.30 -17.51 3.95
C ILE A 56 -1.13 -17.56 5.48
N ALA A 57 -2.14 -17.15 6.22
CA ALA A 57 -2.12 -17.26 7.68
C ALA A 57 -3.09 -18.36 8.11
N ASN A 58 -2.84 -18.95 9.27
CA ASN A 58 -3.83 -19.85 9.87
C ASN A 58 -5.01 -19.02 10.38
N SER A 59 -6.20 -19.61 10.36
CA SER A 59 -7.37 -19.00 11.00
C SER A 59 -7.05 -18.65 12.46
N GLN A 60 -7.66 -17.59 12.99
CA GLN A 60 -7.39 -16.99 14.30
C GLN A 60 -6.06 -16.22 14.39
N THR A 61 -5.41 -15.90 13.26
CA THR A 61 -4.29 -14.96 13.24
C THR A 61 -4.80 -13.54 13.50
N ASP A 62 -4.17 -12.85 14.44
CA ASP A 62 -4.58 -11.50 14.86
C ASP A 62 -3.44 -10.50 14.68
N ILE A 63 -3.81 -9.23 14.50
CA ILE A 63 -2.90 -8.09 14.64
C ILE A 63 -2.84 -7.69 16.10
N TRP A 64 -1.63 -7.45 16.59
CA TRP A 64 -1.35 -6.99 17.94
C TRP A 64 -0.78 -5.59 17.93
N TYR A 65 -1.02 -4.86 19.02
CA TYR A 65 -0.58 -3.50 19.24
C TYR A 65 0.02 -3.34 20.63
N SER A 66 1.12 -2.60 20.70
CA SER A 66 1.75 -2.16 21.94
C SER A 66 2.37 -0.77 21.77
N TYR A 67 2.57 -0.04 22.86
CA TYR A 67 3.13 1.30 22.82
C TYR A 67 3.90 1.66 24.09
N VAL A 68 4.76 2.66 23.99
CA VAL A 68 5.42 3.31 25.15
C VAL A 68 5.28 4.83 25.03
N PRO A 69 4.76 5.53 26.05
CA PRO A 69 4.69 6.98 26.07
C PRO A 69 6.07 7.64 26.09
N TRP A 70 6.17 8.84 25.50
CA TRP A 70 7.41 9.62 25.46
C TRP A 70 8.01 9.89 26.85
N ASP A 71 7.17 10.25 27.83
CA ASP A 71 7.58 10.57 29.21
C ASP A 71 8.03 9.35 30.03
N LYS A 72 7.89 8.14 29.47
CA LYS A 72 8.33 6.89 30.07
C LYS A 72 9.55 6.29 29.36
N PHE A 73 9.88 6.78 28.17
CA PHE A 73 10.91 6.21 27.31
C PHE A 73 12.33 6.38 27.86
N ASP A 74 12.59 7.48 28.57
CA ASP A 74 13.89 7.82 29.16
C ASP A 74 14.02 7.43 30.65
N VAL A 75 13.11 6.60 31.16
CA VAL A 75 13.13 6.15 32.56
C VAL A 75 13.64 4.72 32.65
N VAL A 76 14.74 4.53 33.37
CA VAL A 76 15.42 3.24 33.53
C VAL A 76 15.40 2.77 34.99
N GLN A 77 15.59 1.48 35.21
CA GLN A 77 15.77 0.93 36.55
C GLN A 77 17.09 1.43 37.15
N ASN A 78 17.06 1.88 38.40
CA ASN A 78 18.28 2.19 39.13
C ASN A 78 19.14 0.92 39.27
N PRO A 79 20.37 0.88 38.74
CA PRO A 79 21.21 -0.31 38.73
C PRO A 79 21.72 -0.71 40.11
N THR A 80 21.64 0.18 41.11
CA THR A 80 21.99 -0.10 42.50
C THR A 80 20.83 -0.74 43.28
N ASP A 81 19.61 -0.65 42.76
CA ASP A 81 18.43 -1.28 43.33
C ASP A 81 18.22 -2.66 42.69
N ALA A 82 18.69 -3.70 43.38
CA ALA A 82 18.54 -5.09 42.94
C ALA A 82 17.06 -5.55 42.83
N THR A 83 16.11 -4.82 43.45
CA THR A 83 14.67 -5.12 43.35
C THR A 83 14.05 -4.63 42.04
N GLY A 84 14.70 -3.67 41.36
CA GLY A 84 14.20 -3.05 40.14
C GLY A 84 12.97 -2.14 40.33
N THR A 85 12.67 -1.74 41.56
CA THR A 85 11.47 -0.94 41.90
C THR A 85 11.73 0.57 41.91
N THR A 86 13.00 0.98 41.86
CA THR A 86 13.41 2.39 41.87
C THR A 86 13.65 2.90 40.44
N PRO A 87 12.88 3.90 39.96
CA PRO A 87 13.15 4.56 38.68
C PRO A 87 14.35 5.50 38.80
N MET A 88 15.03 5.71 37.68
CA MET A 88 16.12 6.67 37.52
C MET A 88 16.03 7.27 36.10
N PRO A 89 16.15 8.60 35.94
CA PRO A 89 16.28 9.21 34.62
C PRO A 89 17.51 8.65 33.88
N PHE A 90 17.41 8.45 32.57
CA PHE A 90 18.50 7.88 31.79
C PHE A 90 19.78 8.74 31.83
N ALA A 91 19.64 10.07 31.93
CA ALA A 91 20.78 10.97 32.09
C ALA A 91 21.57 10.70 33.40
N ASP A 92 20.86 10.45 34.50
CA ASP A 92 21.47 10.12 35.80
C ASP A 92 22.12 8.73 35.77
N TYR A 93 21.48 7.78 35.07
CA TYR A 93 22.07 6.47 34.80
C TYR A 93 23.39 6.61 34.06
N GLU A 94 23.45 7.40 32.99
CA GLU A 94 24.68 7.61 32.23
C GLU A 94 25.76 8.31 33.06
N ALA A 95 25.39 9.30 33.89
CA ALA A 95 26.32 9.96 34.80
C ALA A 95 26.91 8.96 35.83
N ALA A 96 26.09 8.07 36.37
CA ALA A 96 26.54 6.99 37.26
C ALA A 96 27.38 5.94 36.51
N ALA A 97 27.09 5.69 35.23
CA ALA A 97 27.70 4.65 34.43
C ALA A 97 29.08 5.00 33.83
N ILE A 98 29.65 6.15 34.20
CA ILE A 98 31.07 6.51 33.95
C ILE A 98 32.01 5.75 34.94
N GLY A 99 31.46 5.04 35.93
CA GLY A 99 32.18 4.14 36.86
C GLY A 99 31.84 2.64 36.69
N ASP A 100 31.65 1.92 37.80
CA ASP A 100 31.49 0.45 37.89
C ASP A 100 30.21 -0.15 37.27
N ILE A 101 29.30 0.66 36.71
CA ILE A 101 28.04 0.17 36.14
C ILE A 101 28.29 -0.36 34.72
N THR A 102 28.61 -1.64 34.65
CA THR A 102 28.79 -2.43 33.40
C THR A 102 27.47 -3.01 32.86
N GLN A 103 26.36 -2.81 33.56
CA GLN A 103 25.06 -3.35 33.21
C GLN A 103 24.47 -2.63 32.00
N LYS A 104 23.65 -3.30 31.19
CA LYS A 104 22.81 -2.63 30.20
C LYS A 104 21.63 -1.94 30.91
N PRO A 105 21.28 -0.68 30.58
CA PRO A 105 20.10 -0.04 31.13
C PRO A 105 18.87 -0.90 30.84
N LYS A 106 18.07 -1.15 31.86
CA LYS A 106 16.76 -1.80 31.74
C LYS A 106 15.71 -0.71 31.82
N VAL A 107 14.70 -0.76 30.96
CA VAL A 107 13.55 0.12 31.09
C VAL A 107 12.89 -0.04 32.45
N PHE A 108 12.45 1.07 33.04
CA PHE A 108 11.63 1.02 34.26
C PHE A 108 10.17 0.73 33.92
N VAL A 109 9.64 1.43 32.92
CA VAL A 109 8.31 1.20 32.36
C VAL A 109 8.49 0.48 31.03
N PRO A 110 8.08 -0.80 30.92
CA PRO A 110 8.11 -1.49 29.65
C PRO A 110 7.06 -0.94 28.69
N PHE A 111 7.15 -1.38 27.44
CA PHE A 111 6.03 -1.29 26.52
C PHE A 111 4.73 -1.80 27.17
N ALA A 112 3.62 -1.13 26.85
CA ALA A 112 2.30 -1.54 27.31
C ALA A 112 2.06 -3.01 26.96
N MET A 113 1.36 -3.72 27.83
CA MET A 113 1.02 -5.12 27.60
C MET A 113 0.44 -5.28 26.18
N PRO A 114 0.93 -6.21 25.36
CA PRO A 114 0.38 -6.46 24.04
C PRO A 114 -1.13 -6.65 24.07
N MET A 115 -1.82 -5.93 23.20
CA MET A 115 -3.26 -5.98 23.08
C MET A 115 -3.65 -6.40 21.67
N ARG A 116 -4.66 -7.25 21.56
CA ARG A 116 -5.24 -7.64 20.27
C ARG A 116 -5.98 -6.45 19.67
N LEU A 117 -5.63 -6.12 18.44
CA LEU A 117 -6.33 -5.11 17.65
C LEU A 117 -7.57 -5.72 16.95
N THR A 118 -7.42 -6.91 16.38
CA THR A 118 -8.44 -7.62 15.61
C THR A 118 -9.16 -8.68 16.44
N ASP A 119 -10.30 -9.17 15.97
CA ASP A 119 -11.19 -10.10 16.68
C ASP A 119 -11.22 -11.53 16.10
N ASN A 120 -10.21 -11.95 15.35
CA ASN A 120 -10.19 -13.25 14.66
C ASN A 120 -10.14 -14.46 15.58
N ALA A 121 -9.39 -14.44 16.69
CA ALA A 121 -9.35 -15.60 17.57
C ALA A 121 -10.67 -15.83 18.32
N LYS A 122 -11.16 -17.08 18.23
CA LYS A 122 -12.38 -17.56 18.89
C LYS A 122 -12.23 -17.52 20.42
N CYS A 123 -13.31 -17.15 21.10
CA CYS A 123 -13.43 -17.34 22.54
C CYS A 123 -13.96 -18.73 22.89
N ASN A 124 -13.15 -19.52 23.59
CA ASN A 124 -13.54 -20.83 24.09
C ASN A 124 -14.38 -20.69 25.37
N VAL A 125 -15.62 -21.15 25.34
CA VAL A 125 -16.55 -21.06 26.49
C VAL A 125 -16.15 -21.97 27.66
N ALA A 126 -15.54 -23.12 27.38
CA ALA A 126 -15.13 -24.08 28.42
C ALA A 126 -13.78 -23.74 29.05
N ASN A 127 -12.89 -23.10 28.29
CA ASN A 127 -11.56 -22.66 28.75
C ASN A 127 -11.23 -21.27 28.17
N PRO A 128 -11.92 -20.22 28.63
CA PRO A 128 -11.76 -18.86 28.09
C PRO A 128 -10.37 -18.31 28.41
N GLN A 129 -9.79 -17.62 27.44
CA GLN A 129 -8.63 -16.78 27.67
C GLN A 129 -9.02 -15.54 28.49
N PRO A 130 -8.07 -14.87 29.19
CA PRO A 130 -8.34 -13.69 30.01
C PRO A 130 -9.20 -12.61 29.36
N TYR A 131 -8.99 -12.32 28.07
CA TYR A 131 -9.77 -11.31 27.35
C TYR A 131 -11.18 -11.77 26.96
N CYS A 132 -11.45 -13.07 27.00
CA CYS A 132 -12.75 -13.67 26.68
C CYS A 132 -13.73 -13.67 27.85
N PHE A 133 -13.32 -13.23 29.06
CA PHE A 133 -14.18 -13.19 30.25
C PHE A 133 -15.27 -12.10 30.16
N GLY A 134 -16.19 -12.32 29.24
CA GLY A 134 -17.36 -11.50 28.98
C GLY A 134 -18.51 -11.74 29.94
N SER A 135 -19.56 -10.94 29.81
CA SER A 135 -20.70 -10.97 30.73
C SER A 135 -21.44 -12.32 30.75
N ALA A 136 -21.44 -13.06 29.64
CA ALA A 136 -22.05 -14.39 29.57
C ALA A 136 -21.28 -15.46 30.36
N LEU A 137 -19.95 -15.28 30.54
CA LEU A 137 -19.10 -16.26 31.23
C LEU A 137 -18.91 -15.96 32.71
N GLN A 138 -19.06 -14.70 33.13
CA GLN A 138 -18.87 -14.29 34.53
C GLN A 138 -19.82 -14.99 35.51
N ALA A 139 -20.97 -15.48 35.05
CA ALA A 139 -21.94 -16.19 35.88
C ALA A 139 -21.67 -17.71 36.00
N THR A 140 -20.86 -18.28 35.10
CA THR A 140 -20.73 -19.74 34.91
C THR A 140 -19.32 -20.27 35.06
N TYR A 141 -18.31 -19.44 34.81
CA TYR A 141 -16.90 -19.81 34.93
C TYR A 141 -16.26 -19.09 36.13
N VAL A 142 -15.69 -19.88 37.05
CA VAL A 142 -14.88 -19.34 38.14
C VAL A 142 -13.42 -19.39 37.70
N ASP A 143 -12.77 -18.23 37.58
CA ASP A 143 -11.35 -18.15 37.25
C ASP A 143 -10.53 -18.91 38.32
N PRO A 144 -9.74 -19.95 37.96
CA PRO A 144 -8.88 -20.64 38.90
C PRO A 144 -7.71 -19.78 39.41
N THR A 145 -7.52 -18.59 38.86
CA THR A 145 -6.43 -17.64 39.18
C THR A 145 -7.02 -16.26 39.47
N PRO A 146 -7.03 -15.79 40.74
CA PRO A 146 -7.46 -14.43 41.05
C PRO A 146 -6.68 -13.38 40.25
N ALA A 147 -7.39 -12.38 39.73
CA ALA A 147 -6.84 -11.32 38.87
C ALA A 147 -5.93 -10.33 39.62
N ASP A 148 -5.96 -10.38 40.94
CA ASP A 148 -5.16 -9.59 41.86
C ASP A 148 -5.16 -10.27 43.25
N ASN A 149 -4.47 -9.66 44.19
CA ASN A 149 -4.39 -10.12 45.59
C ASN A 149 -5.73 -9.97 46.35
N THR A 150 -6.88 -9.83 45.67
CA THR A 150 -8.21 -9.53 46.27
C THR A 150 -9.24 -10.65 46.12
N ASP A 151 -8.86 -11.84 45.64
CA ASP A 151 -9.73 -13.02 45.45
C ASP A 151 -10.95 -12.74 44.52
N GLN A 152 -10.88 -11.71 43.68
CA GLN A 152 -11.94 -11.41 42.70
C GLN A 152 -11.64 -12.05 41.33
N PRO A 153 -12.67 -12.55 40.61
CA PRO A 153 -12.51 -13.06 39.26
C PRO A 153 -12.13 -11.93 38.29
N LEU A 154 -11.31 -12.25 37.28
CA LEU A 154 -10.92 -11.28 36.26
C LEU A 154 -12.14 -10.73 35.51
N ASN A 155 -12.29 -9.40 35.51
CA ASN A 155 -13.34 -8.70 34.76
C ASN A 155 -12.74 -7.69 33.78
N PRO A 156 -12.46 -8.09 32.53
CA PRO A 156 -11.93 -7.20 31.48
C PRO A 156 -12.75 -5.92 31.28
N MET A 157 -14.08 -6.01 31.39
CA MET A 157 -14.98 -4.88 31.19
C MET A 157 -14.84 -3.82 32.29
N ALA A 158 -14.38 -4.18 33.50
CA ALA A 158 -14.08 -3.21 34.55
C ALA A 158 -12.90 -2.28 34.18
N TYR A 159 -12.06 -2.72 33.24
CA TYR A 159 -10.98 -1.93 32.65
C TYR A 159 -11.40 -1.21 31.35
N GLY A 160 -12.70 -1.24 31.02
CA GLY A 160 -13.26 -0.62 29.83
C GLY A 160 -13.10 -1.44 28.55
N LEU A 161 -12.51 -2.64 28.62
CA LEU A 161 -12.36 -3.52 27.46
C LEU A 161 -13.73 -3.98 26.95
N LYS A 162 -13.80 -4.21 25.64
CA LYS A 162 -14.99 -4.73 24.97
C LYS A 162 -15.39 -6.07 25.56
N ASP A 163 -16.70 -6.28 25.69
CA ASP A 163 -17.24 -7.58 26.09
C ASP A 163 -17.05 -8.57 24.93
N MET A 164 -16.02 -9.41 24.98
CA MET A 164 -15.74 -10.39 23.92
C MET A 164 -16.65 -11.63 23.98
N CYS A 165 -17.51 -11.75 25.01
CA CYS A 165 -18.48 -12.83 25.14
C CYS A 165 -19.72 -12.36 25.92
N LYS A 166 -20.51 -11.50 25.28
CA LYS A 166 -21.75 -10.92 25.83
C LYS A 166 -22.91 -11.92 25.79
N ALA A 167 -22.93 -12.74 24.76
CA ALA A 167 -23.91 -13.80 24.59
C ALA A 167 -23.22 -15.07 24.08
N ILE A 168 -23.88 -16.21 24.27
CA ILE A 168 -23.46 -17.50 23.74
C ILE A 168 -24.58 -18.01 22.84
N VAL A 169 -24.23 -18.37 21.61
CA VAL A 169 -25.12 -19.04 20.65
C VAL A 169 -24.58 -20.42 20.35
N GLU A 170 -25.47 -21.34 20.01
CA GLU A 170 -25.10 -22.70 19.60
C GLU A 170 -25.19 -22.78 18.08
N ILE A 171 -24.06 -23.10 17.43
CA ILE A 171 -24.02 -23.25 15.97
C ILE A 171 -23.46 -24.62 15.58
N PRO A 172 -23.92 -25.20 14.46
CA PRO A 172 -23.30 -26.41 13.92
C PRO A 172 -21.85 -26.12 13.54
N THR A 173 -20.91 -26.86 14.14
CA THR A 173 -19.47 -26.70 13.92
C THR A 173 -18.80 -28.04 13.65
N GLY A 174 -17.70 -27.99 12.89
CA GLY A 174 -16.97 -29.18 12.46
C GLY A 174 -17.70 -29.98 11.37
N GLN A 175 -17.04 -31.02 10.84
CA GLN A 175 -17.57 -31.86 9.76
C GLN A 175 -18.84 -32.65 10.15
N ALA A 176 -19.04 -32.90 11.45
CA ALA A 176 -20.20 -33.64 11.96
C ALA A 176 -21.45 -32.74 12.20
N GLY A 177 -21.34 -31.42 12.04
CA GLY A 177 -22.45 -30.49 12.24
C GLY A 177 -22.97 -30.38 13.67
N THR A 178 -22.19 -30.82 14.66
CA THR A 178 -22.62 -30.80 16.07
C THR A 178 -22.74 -29.36 16.57
N PRO A 179 -23.86 -28.98 17.23
CA PRO A 179 -23.98 -27.70 17.91
C PRO A 179 -22.85 -27.53 18.93
N SER A 180 -22.10 -26.43 18.81
CA SER A 180 -21.11 -26.02 19.79
C SER A 180 -21.30 -24.57 20.20
N PRO A 181 -20.97 -24.21 21.45
CA PRO A 181 -21.09 -22.86 21.94
C PRO A 181 -20.12 -21.92 21.24
N LEU A 182 -20.62 -20.73 20.92
CA LEU A 182 -19.91 -19.64 20.28
C LEU A 182 -20.19 -18.33 21.01
N CYS A 183 -19.13 -17.62 21.39
CA CYS A 183 -19.26 -16.28 21.96
C CYS A 183 -19.63 -15.25 20.89
N VAL A 184 -20.52 -14.34 21.28
CA VAL A 184 -20.87 -13.14 20.52
C VAL A 184 -20.40 -11.92 21.31
N THR A 185 -19.72 -10.99 20.65
CA THR A 185 -19.18 -9.78 21.30
C THR A 185 -20.28 -8.79 21.70
N GLY A 186 -19.89 -7.76 22.45
CA GLY A 186 -20.71 -6.62 22.84
C GLY A 186 -21.35 -5.90 21.66
N ASP A 187 -20.64 -5.90 20.52
CA ASP A 187 -21.03 -5.29 19.25
C ASP A 187 -21.90 -6.22 18.39
N GLY A 188 -22.15 -7.45 18.84
CA GLY A 188 -22.95 -8.44 18.12
C GLY A 188 -22.18 -9.26 17.10
N MET A 189 -20.84 -9.27 17.14
CA MET A 189 -19.98 -10.08 16.26
C MET A 189 -19.86 -11.52 16.77
N PRO A 190 -20.26 -12.55 15.99
CA PRO A 190 -19.99 -13.94 16.33
C PRO A 190 -18.51 -14.30 16.09
N LEU A 191 -17.80 -14.79 17.11
CA LEU A 191 -16.35 -15.06 17.04
C LEU A 191 -16.02 -16.47 16.54
N ILE A 192 -16.31 -16.74 15.26
CA ILE A 192 -16.25 -18.08 14.66
C ILE A 192 -14.82 -18.64 14.62
N GLY A 193 -13.82 -17.79 14.43
CA GLY A 193 -12.42 -18.19 14.39
C GLY A 193 -11.96 -18.79 13.07
N ASN A 194 -12.60 -18.41 11.97
CA ASN A 194 -12.30 -18.84 10.60
C ASN A 194 -11.52 -17.79 9.78
N THR A 195 -11.34 -16.58 10.32
CA THR A 195 -10.63 -15.49 9.67
C THR A 195 -9.20 -15.29 10.20
N ALA A 196 -8.38 -14.50 9.52
CA ALA A 196 -6.96 -14.29 9.75
C ALA A 196 -6.51 -12.93 9.19
N SER A 197 -6.09 -12.01 10.07
CA SER A 197 -5.52 -10.73 9.67
C SER A 197 -4.00 -10.80 9.48
N THR A 198 -3.49 -10.15 8.45
CA THR A 198 -2.08 -10.17 8.05
C THR A 198 -1.59 -8.81 7.56
N ARG A 199 -0.25 -8.65 7.53
CA ARG A 199 0.46 -7.51 6.93
C ARG A 199 -0.01 -6.13 7.43
N PRO A 200 0.01 -5.90 8.76
CA PRO A 200 -0.34 -4.60 9.29
C PRO A 200 0.65 -3.54 8.76
N ARG A 201 0.15 -2.38 8.36
CA ARG A 201 0.93 -1.19 8.01
C ARG A 201 0.61 -0.08 9.00
N LEU A 202 1.61 0.29 9.81
CA LEU A 202 1.45 1.22 10.92
C LEU A 202 1.84 2.65 10.52
N GLY A 203 0.94 3.60 10.81
CA GLY A 203 1.22 5.03 10.85
C GLY A 203 0.95 5.61 12.23
N LEU A 204 1.78 6.56 12.67
CA LEU A 204 1.67 7.27 13.95
C LEU A 204 1.80 8.78 13.71
N TYR A 205 0.81 9.56 14.13
CA TYR A 205 0.71 10.99 13.84
C TYR A 205 0.43 11.80 15.10
N GLY A 206 1.35 12.70 15.46
CA GLY A 206 1.28 13.45 16.71
C GLY A 206 0.10 14.42 16.77
N TYR A 207 -0.48 14.60 17.96
CA TYR A 207 -1.42 15.68 18.23
C TYR A 207 -1.23 16.23 19.65
N ALA A 208 -1.73 17.45 19.88
CA ALA A 208 -1.83 18.02 21.22
C ALA A 208 -3.23 17.75 21.79
N SER A 209 -3.30 17.19 23.00
CA SER A 209 -4.54 16.87 23.71
C SER A 209 -5.44 18.10 23.95
N ASN A 210 -4.86 19.30 23.96
CA ASN A 210 -5.60 20.57 24.04
C ASN A 210 -6.22 21.03 22.71
N GLY A 211 -6.04 20.26 21.63
CA GLY A 211 -6.60 20.51 20.30
C GLY A 211 -5.90 21.60 19.48
N LYS A 212 -4.76 22.15 19.95
CA LYS A 212 -3.96 23.06 19.14
C LYS A 212 -3.25 22.29 18.03
N VAL A 213 -3.24 22.88 16.83
CA VAL A 213 -2.47 22.37 15.68
C VAL A 213 -1.29 23.29 15.37
N LYS A 214 -1.49 24.61 15.47
CA LYS A 214 -0.40 25.58 15.40
C LYS A 214 0.27 25.70 16.76
N ASP A 215 1.61 25.70 16.78
CA ASP A 215 2.43 25.79 17.99
C ASP A 215 2.03 24.70 19.02
N ALA A 216 1.65 23.52 18.49
CA ALA A 216 1.18 22.39 19.27
C ALA A 216 2.34 21.78 20.07
N VAL A 217 2.12 21.52 21.35
CA VAL A 217 3.00 20.66 22.14
C VAL A 217 2.44 19.26 22.05
N ILE A 218 3.09 18.42 21.26
CA ILE A 218 2.67 17.04 21.03
C ILE A 218 2.83 16.26 22.33
N ASP A 219 1.73 15.65 22.79
CA ASP A 219 1.67 14.86 24.02
C ASP A 219 0.98 13.50 23.81
N SER A 220 0.39 13.26 22.64
CA SER A 220 -0.06 11.94 22.19
C SER A 220 -0.08 11.85 20.66
N ALA A 221 -0.54 10.73 20.12
CA ALA A 221 -0.62 10.48 18.69
C ALA A 221 -1.90 9.71 18.31
N PHE A 222 -2.33 9.87 17.06
CA PHE A 222 -3.28 8.98 16.42
C PHE A 222 -2.53 7.86 15.70
N VAL A 223 -3.03 6.65 15.88
CA VAL A 223 -2.56 5.44 15.22
C VAL A 223 -3.46 5.17 14.03
N VAL A 224 -2.86 4.76 12.91
CA VAL A 224 -3.56 4.29 11.73
C VAL A 224 -2.95 2.95 11.34
N VAL A 225 -3.79 1.94 11.13
CA VAL A 225 -3.37 0.62 10.68
C VAL A 225 -4.21 0.20 9.48
N VAL A 226 -3.54 -0.22 8.41
CA VAL A 226 -4.18 -0.97 7.31
C VAL A 226 -3.73 -2.42 7.43
N ALA A 227 -4.65 -3.37 7.33
CA ALA A 227 -4.38 -4.81 7.36
C ALA A 227 -5.19 -5.54 6.29
N GLU A 228 -4.70 -6.71 5.89
CA GLU A 228 -5.46 -7.64 5.06
C GLU A 228 -6.14 -8.65 5.97
N GLU A 229 -7.39 -9.01 5.71
CA GLU A 229 -8.05 -10.13 6.40
C GLU A 229 -8.67 -11.04 5.35
N ASP A 230 -8.56 -12.35 5.54
CA ASP A 230 -9.33 -13.29 4.75
C ASP A 230 -10.82 -13.22 5.11
N LYS A 231 -11.65 -13.83 4.25
CA LYS A 231 -13.10 -13.70 4.38
C LYS A 231 -13.72 -14.85 5.21
N GLY A 232 -13.00 -15.97 5.33
CA GLY A 232 -13.43 -17.13 6.13
C GLY A 232 -14.66 -17.87 5.59
N LEU A 233 -15.14 -17.56 4.38
CA LEU A 233 -16.42 -18.03 3.85
C LEU A 233 -16.33 -19.19 2.84
N GLY A 234 -15.13 -19.55 2.39
CA GLY A 234 -14.92 -20.54 1.31
C GLY A 234 -15.39 -21.98 1.57
N LYS A 235 -16.02 -22.27 2.71
CA LYS A 235 -16.72 -23.56 2.92
C LYS A 235 -18.18 -23.55 2.40
N PHE A 236 -18.73 -22.37 2.13
CA PHE A 236 -20.09 -22.20 1.66
C PHE A 236 -20.07 -22.00 0.16
N THR A 237 -21.02 -22.61 -0.54
CA THR A 237 -21.09 -22.60 -2.00
C THR A 237 -22.49 -22.23 -2.46
N PHE A 238 -22.58 -21.40 -3.51
CA PHE A 238 -23.83 -20.93 -4.09
C PHE A 238 -23.81 -21.04 -5.62
N GLU A 239 -25.00 -21.14 -6.21
CA GLU A 239 -25.15 -21.03 -7.66
C GLU A 239 -24.69 -19.62 -8.10
N ASP A 240 -23.92 -19.56 -9.18
CA ASP A 240 -23.29 -18.32 -9.69
C ASP A 240 -24.30 -17.17 -9.83
N GLY A 241 -23.94 -16.00 -9.28
CA GLY A 241 -24.79 -14.79 -9.26
C GLY A 241 -26.07 -14.89 -8.41
N THR A 242 -26.21 -15.90 -7.54
CA THR A 242 -27.40 -16.11 -6.71
C THR A 242 -27.08 -16.36 -5.23
N THR A 243 -28.13 -16.43 -4.40
CA THR A 243 -28.07 -16.85 -2.99
C THR A 243 -28.57 -18.28 -2.78
N VAL A 244 -28.70 -19.07 -3.84
CA VAL A 244 -29.18 -20.46 -3.76
C VAL A 244 -28.01 -21.38 -3.39
N PRO A 245 -28.02 -22.03 -2.21
CA PRO A 245 -26.94 -22.94 -1.84
C PRO A 245 -26.89 -24.15 -2.77
N CYS A 246 -25.68 -24.60 -3.08
CA CYS A 246 -25.43 -25.77 -3.92
C CYS A 246 -24.30 -26.60 -3.31
N GLU A 247 -24.17 -27.86 -3.73
CA GLU A 247 -23.07 -28.74 -3.34
C GLU A 247 -22.14 -28.93 -4.55
N PRO A 248 -20.82 -28.67 -4.43
CA PRO A 248 -19.89 -28.87 -5.54
C PRO A 248 -19.86 -30.35 -5.92
N THR A 249 -20.00 -30.65 -7.20
CA THR A 249 -19.86 -32.01 -7.74
C THR A 249 -18.38 -32.38 -7.83
N GLU A 250 -18.04 -33.69 -7.89
CA GLU A 250 -16.63 -34.14 -7.99
C GLU A 250 -15.88 -33.57 -9.22
N GLU A 251 -16.62 -33.14 -10.25
CA GLU A 251 -16.07 -32.52 -11.48
C GLU A 251 -16.06 -30.98 -11.44
N ASN A 252 -16.67 -30.35 -10.42
CA ASN A 252 -16.77 -28.92 -10.21
C ASN A 252 -17.02 -28.14 -11.51
N ASP A 253 -18.21 -28.33 -12.10
CA ASP A 253 -18.64 -27.83 -13.42
C ASP A 253 -18.75 -26.30 -13.54
N GLY A 254 -18.32 -25.56 -12.51
CA GLY A 254 -18.37 -24.09 -12.44
C GLY A 254 -19.74 -23.52 -12.11
N THR A 255 -20.77 -24.36 -11.90
CA THR A 255 -22.12 -23.88 -11.55
C THR A 255 -22.28 -23.60 -10.05
N CYS A 256 -21.41 -24.19 -9.22
CA CYS A 256 -21.44 -24.07 -7.77
C CYS A 256 -20.13 -23.46 -7.27
N LEU A 257 -20.16 -22.18 -6.90
CA LEU A 257 -18.98 -21.38 -6.58
C LEU A 257 -18.89 -21.13 -5.08
N ALA A 258 -17.67 -21.15 -4.54
CA ALA A 258 -17.42 -20.78 -3.16
C ALA A 258 -17.80 -19.31 -2.93
N PHE A 259 -18.54 -19.06 -1.85
CA PHE A 259 -18.94 -17.73 -1.46
C PHE A 259 -17.74 -16.95 -0.97
N ASP A 260 -17.49 -15.82 -1.64
CA ASP A 260 -16.62 -14.76 -1.16
C ASP A 260 -15.23 -15.27 -0.72
N GLU A 261 -14.37 -15.52 -1.71
CA GLU A 261 -13.00 -16.00 -1.49
C GLU A 261 -11.97 -14.86 -1.52
N GLY A 262 -10.83 -15.10 -0.87
CA GLY A 262 -9.69 -14.19 -0.88
C GLY A 262 -9.60 -13.31 0.36
N LYS A 263 -9.33 -12.01 0.17
CA LYS A 263 -9.07 -11.06 1.25
C LYS A 263 -9.78 -9.72 1.04
N ASN A 264 -10.01 -9.02 2.14
CA ASN A 264 -10.46 -7.65 2.21
C ASN A 264 -9.40 -6.76 2.87
N ILE A 265 -9.48 -5.46 2.60
CA ILE A 265 -8.60 -4.47 3.23
C ILE A 265 -9.34 -3.76 4.35
N TRP A 266 -8.76 -3.83 5.54
CA TRP A 266 -9.33 -3.30 6.76
C TRP A 266 -8.54 -2.10 7.28
N TYR A 267 -9.27 -1.13 7.81
CA TYR A 267 -8.75 0.12 8.34
C TYR A 267 -9.09 0.25 9.83
N HIS A 268 -8.07 0.48 10.65
CA HIS A 268 -8.19 0.74 12.08
C HIS A 268 -7.54 2.08 12.42
N THR A 269 -8.18 2.87 13.27
CA THR A 269 -7.56 4.10 13.77
C THR A 269 -8.09 4.51 15.13
N PHE A 270 -7.19 4.94 16.00
CA PHE A 270 -7.46 5.19 17.41
C PHE A 270 -6.35 6.05 18.03
N SER A 271 -6.57 6.55 19.24
CA SER A 271 -5.54 7.24 20.01
C SER A 271 -4.48 6.28 20.53
N MET A 272 -3.23 6.71 20.61
CA MET A 272 -2.10 5.85 20.97
C MET A 272 -2.22 5.25 22.39
N LYS A 273 -2.76 5.98 23.37
CA LYS A 273 -2.71 5.60 24.79
C LYS A 273 -4.07 5.16 25.33
N LEU A 274 -4.04 4.27 26.32
CA LEU A 274 -5.23 3.81 27.07
C LEU A 274 -5.96 4.94 27.82
N THR A 275 -5.23 5.99 28.19
CA THR A 275 -5.73 7.12 28.98
C THR A 275 -6.19 8.31 28.12
N ASP A 276 -6.05 8.22 26.80
CA ASP A 276 -6.44 9.32 25.91
C ASP A 276 -7.96 9.45 25.86
N THR A 277 -8.44 10.70 25.83
CA THR A 277 -9.88 11.01 25.83
C THR A 277 -10.39 11.52 24.48
N VAL A 278 -9.50 11.89 23.56
CA VAL A 278 -9.80 12.37 22.19
C VAL A 278 -10.97 13.37 22.14
N GLY A 279 -10.89 14.43 22.94
CA GLY A 279 -11.95 15.44 22.97
C GLY A 279 -13.30 14.92 23.50
N GLY A 280 -13.31 13.82 24.25
CA GLY A 280 -14.51 13.15 24.77
C GLY A 280 -15.12 12.12 23.80
N LYS A 281 -14.44 11.80 22.68
CA LYS A 281 -14.93 10.83 21.68
C LYS A 281 -14.42 9.43 22.00
N THR A 282 -15.16 8.70 22.82
CA THR A 282 -14.77 7.33 23.24
C THR A 282 -14.53 6.38 22.07
N ALA A 283 -15.27 6.51 20.96
CA ALA A 283 -15.08 5.66 19.77
C ALA A 283 -13.70 5.81 19.11
N ASP A 284 -12.98 6.90 19.39
CA ASP A 284 -11.65 7.15 18.84
C ASP A 284 -10.51 6.74 19.79
N THR A 285 -10.83 6.21 20.98
CA THR A 285 -9.81 5.82 21.95
C THR A 285 -9.26 4.42 21.63
N LEU A 286 -8.03 4.13 22.09
CA LEU A 286 -7.44 2.79 21.98
C LEU A 286 -8.41 1.72 22.47
N VAL A 287 -8.94 1.89 23.68
CA VAL A 287 -9.76 0.90 24.38
C VAL A 287 -10.99 0.49 23.57
N ALA A 288 -11.66 1.44 22.91
CA ALA A 288 -12.84 1.14 22.09
C ALA A 288 -12.51 0.36 20.80
N ASN A 289 -11.26 0.40 20.36
CA ASN A 289 -10.80 -0.19 19.10
C ASN A 289 -10.02 -1.50 19.29
N LEU A 290 -9.75 -1.93 20.52
CA LEU A 290 -9.18 -3.25 20.80
C LEU A 290 -10.22 -4.35 20.56
N GLY A 291 -9.80 -5.46 19.96
CA GLY A 291 -10.71 -6.56 19.57
C GLY A 291 -11.84 -6.05 18.68
N SER A 292 -11.51 -5.26 17.67
CA SER A 292 -12.47 -4.70 16.73
C SER A 292 -12.29 -5.33 15.36
N HIS A 293 -13.40 -5.67 14.71
CA HIS A 293 -13.41 -6.16 13.33
C HIS A 293 -12.82 -5.14 12.34
N GLY A 294 -12.88 -3.83 12.66
CA GLY A 294 -12.33 -2.77 11.82
C GLY A 294 -13.31 -2.25 10.77
N SER A 295 -12.83 -1.44 9.83
CA SER A 295 -13.65 -0.88 8.75
C SER A 295 -13.13 -1.27 7.37
N MET A 296 -13.98 -1.88 6.55
CA MET A 296 -13.63 -2.35 5.20
C MET A 296 -13.45 -1.18 4.21
N LEU A 297 -12.36 -1.19 3.45
CA LEU A 297 -12.01 -0.13 2.48
C LEU A 297 -12.47 -0.43 1.05
N ASN A 298 -12.39 -1.69 0.63
CA ASN A 298 -12.82 -2.12 -0.70
C ASN A 298 -14.35 -2.13 -0.82
N GLN A 299 -14.83 -2.01 -2.06
CA GLN A 299 -16.25 -2.00 -2.40
C GLN A 299 -16.78 -3.46 -2.49
N PRO A 300 -18.09 -3.69 -2.30
CA PRO A 300 -18.73 -4.92 -2.73
C PRO A 300 -18.47 -5.25 -4.21
N GLU A 301 -18.45 -6.54 -4.53
CA GLU A 301 -18.26 -7.04 -5.89
C GLU A 301 -19.43 -6.63 -6.78
N VAL A 302 -19.08 -6.17 -7.97
CA VAL A 302 -20.02 -5.83 -9.03
C VAL A 302 -19.97 -6.95 -10.06
N ASP A 303 -21.11 -7.59 -10.28
CA ASP A 303 -21.28 -8.54 -11.36
C ASP A 303 -21.08 -7.82 -12.71
N TRP A 304 -20.07 -8.25 -13.45
CA TRP A 304 -19.68 -7.68 -14.73
C TRP A 304 -20.77 -7.83 -15.82
N GLN A 305 -21.68 -8.80 -15.69
CA GLN A 305 -22.75 -9.02 -16.68
C GLN A 305 -23.97 -8.14 -16.43
N SER A 306 -24.35 -7.93 -15.18
CA SER A 306 -25.52 -7.12 -14.83
C SER A 306 -25.18 -5.68 -14.48
N GLY A 307 -23.93 -5.37 -14.12
CA GLY A 307 -23.50 -4.06 -13.67
C GLY A 307 -24.10 -3.63 -12.32
N ASN A 308 -24.58 -4.59 -11.54
CA ASN A 308 -25.09 -4.41 -10.20
C ASN A 308 -24.21 -5.18 -9.21
N PHE A 309 -24.35 -4.88 -7.92
CA PHE A 309 -23.71 -5.69 -6.90
C PHE A 309 -24.25 -7.12 -6.91
N ASP A 310 -23.38 -8.06 -6.58
CA ASP A 310 -23.82 -9.41 -6.25
C ASP A 310 -24.85 -9.40 -5.10
N PRO A 311 -25.80 -10.35 -5.11
CA PRO A 311 -26.77 -10.45 -4.04
C PRO A 311 -26.10 -10.62 -2.67
N VAL A 312 -26.61 -9.87 -1.70
CA VAL A 312 -26.19 -9.98 -0.30
C VAL A 312 -26.65 -11.33 0.26
N VAL A 313 -25.76 -12.02 0.99
CA VAL A 313 -26.06 -13.24 1.72
C VAL A 313 -26.25 -12.92 3.19
N ASN A 314 -27.32 -13.44 3.80
CA ASN A 314 -27.53 -13.32 5.24
C ASN A 314 -26.90 -14.52 5.96
N THR A 315 -26.23 -14.30 7.10
CA THR A 315 -25.60 -15.39 7.85
C THR A 315 -26.59 -16.46 8.35
N ALA A 316 -27.90 -16.21 8.31
CA ALA A 316 -28.95 -17.21 8.55
C ALA A 316 -28.90 -18.39 7.57
N SER A 317 -28.47 -18.16 6.31
CA SER A 317 -28.27 -19.24 5.34
C SER A 317 -26.86 -19.85 5.40
N LEU A 318 -26.01 -19.36 6.31
CA LEU A 318 -24.63 -19.80 6.48
C LEU A 318 -24.51 -20.63 7.77
N TRP A 319 -24.29 -19.96 8.90
CA TRP A 319 -24.14 -20.59 10.21
C TRP A 319 -25.41 -20.55 11.05
N ASP A 320 -26.29 -19.57 10.78
CA ASP A 320 -27.44 -19.19 11.60
C ASP A 320 -27.10 -18.88 13.07
N PHE A 321 -26.81 -17.61 13.34
CA PHE A 321 -26.57 -17.09 14.69
C PHE A 321 -27.85 -16.63 15.40
N GLY A 322 -29.03 -16.97 14.88
CA GLY A 322 -30.32 -16.51 15.40
C GLY A 322 -30.45 -14.98 15.34
N THR A 323 -30.56 -14.32 16.49
CA THR A 323 -30.71 -12.85 16.56
C THR A 323 -29.47 -12.08 16.16
N TYR A 324 -28.32 -12.76 16.01
CA TYR A 324 -27.05 -12.17 15.60
C TYR A 324 -26.72 -12.45 14.14
N ASN A 325 -27.75 -12.71 13.33
CA ASN A 325 -27.56 -12.84 11.90
C ASN A 325 -27.40 -11.48 11.23
N HIS A 326 -26.42 -11.39 10.33
CA HIS A 326 -26.06 -10.18 9.62
C HIS A 326 -25.98 -10.43 8.11
N ASP A 327 -26.11 -9.36 7.36
CA ASP A 327 -25.94 -9.36 5.92
C ASP A 327 -24.46 -9.21 5.54
N ILE A 328 -23.99 -9.98 4.56
CA ILE A 328 -22.60 -9.96 4.07
C ILE A 328 -22.63 -9.79 2.54
N TYR A 329 -21.86 -8.82 2.05
CA TYR A 329 -21.60 -8.64 0.63
C TYR A 329 -20.49 -9.57 0.16
N ASN A 330 -20.65 -10.12 -1.05
CA ASN A 330 -19.53 -10.64 -1.82
C ASN A 330 -18.57 -9.50 -2.18
N THR A 331 -17.26 -9.73 -2.18
CA THR A 331 -16.26 -8.74 -2.58
C THR A 331 -15.22 -9.32 -3.54
N GLU A 332 -14.63 -8.48 -4.38
CA GLU A 332 -13.43 -8.85 -5.11
C GLU A 332 -12.23 -9.03 -4.14
N ILE A 333 -11.16 -9.66 -4.61
CA ILE A 333 -9.98 -9.91 -3.80
C ILE A 333 -9.18 -8.63 -3.67
N ALA A 334 -9.16 -8.05 -2.47
CA ALA A 334 -8.38 -6.85 -2.13
C ALA A 334 -7.19 -7.21 -1.22
N ARG A 335 -5.95 -6.91 -1.67
CA ARG A 335 -4.71 -7.35 -1.00
C ARG A 335 -3.55 -6.36 -1.20
N ARG A 336 -2.43 -6.60 -0.52
CA ARG A 336 -1.18 -5.83 -0.56
C ARG A 336 -1.37 -4.37 -0.15
N GLY A 337 -2.04 -4.14 0.98
CA GLY A 337 -2.33 -2.79 1.49
C GLY A 337 -1.07 -1.92 1.67
N SER A 338 -1.18 -0.65 1.27
CA SER A 338 -0.18 0.40 1.44
C SER A 338 -0.83 1.63 2.07
N LEU A 339 -0.18 2.21 3.08
CA LEU A 339 -0.70 3.35 3.83
C LEU A 339 0.09 4.61 3.48
N LEU A 340 -0.54 5.52 2.73
CA LEU A 340 -0.05 6.87 2.54
C LEU A 340 -0.80 7.79 3.50
N ALA A 341 -0.14 8.33 4.50
CA ALA A 341 -0.76 9.28 5.43
C ALA A 341 0.25 10.31 5.93
N GLN A 342 -0.23 11.48 6.33
CA GLN A 342 0.59 12.63 6.69
C GLN A 342 0.09 13.33 7.95
N ASP A 343 0.96 14.13 8.57
CA ASP A 343 0.63 14.91 9.76
C ASP A 343 -0.47 15.96 9.50
N ILE A 344 -1.38 16.12 10.45
CA ILE A 344 -2.46 17.12 10.42
C ILE A 344 -1.93 18.55 10.17
N TYR A 345 -0.71 18.86 10.63
CA TYR A 345 -0.03 20.13 10.43
C TYR A 345 0.07 20.51 8.94
N LYS A 346 0.23 19.52 8.05
CA LYS A 346 0.37 19.72 6.59
C LYS A 346 -0.96 19.99 5.88
N VAL A 347 -2.11 19.80 6.54
CA VAL A 347 -3.44 19.94 5.89
C VAL A 347 -4.44 20.81 6.66
N HIS A 348 -4.14 21.14 7.92
CA HIS A 348 -5.04 21.94 8.74
C HIS A 348 -4.97 23.43 8.38
N THR A 349 -6.12 24.09 8.28
CA THR A 349 -6.23 25.49 7.79
C THR A 349 -5.51 26.53 8.64
N ALA A 350 -5.16 26.20 9.89
CA ALA A 350 -4.40 27.09 10.77
C ALA A 350 -2.89 27.13 10.47
N THR A 351 -2.36 26.10 9.81
CA THR A 351 -0.92 25.89 9.60
C THR A 351 -0.57 25.74 8.13
N SER A 352 -1.49 25.22 7.32
CA SER A 352 -1.28 24.83 5.93
C SER A 352 -2.09 25.67 4.93
N SER A 353 -1.56 25.80 3.72
CA SER A 353 -2.27 26.34 2.55
C SER A 353 -2.93 25.28 1.66
N ALA A 354 -2.79 24.00 2.01
CA ALA A 354 -3.43 22.87 1.34
C ALA A 354 -4.97 22.98 1.38
N LYS A 355 -5.62 22.63 0.27
CA LYS A 355 -7.07 22.78 0.04
C LYS A 355 -7.78 21.43 -0.11
N GLY A 356 -7.05 20.39 -0.49
CA GLY A 356 -7.56 19.04 -0.74
C GLY A 356 -7.98 18.29 0.52
N ARG A 357 -7.48 18.71 1.71
CA ARG A 357 -7.81 18.14 3.03
C ARG A 357 -7.48 16.64 3.17
N LEU A 358 -6.71 16.07 2.25
CA LEU A 358 -6.39 14.65 2.24
C LEU A 358 -5.40 14.33 3.36
N ILE A 359 -5.83 13.58 4.38
CA ILE A 359 -4.96 13.23 5.51
C ILE A 359 -4.40 11.81 5.41
N ALA A 360 -5.15 10.91 4.74
CA ALA A 360 -4.71 9.57 4.40
C ALA A 360 -5.29 9.11 3.05
N LEU A 361 -4.53 8.32 2.33
CA LEU A 361 -4.83 7.70 1.06
C LEU A 361 -4.43 6.21 1.10
N PRO A 362 -5.14 5.35 1.85
CA PRO A 362 -4.89 3.91 1.79
C PRO A 362 -5.06 3.41 0.35
N ALA A 363 -4.12 2.57 -0.07
CA ALA A 363 -4.03 1.97 -1.39
C ALA A 363 -3.96 0.44 -1.29
N TRP A 364 -4.47 -0.28 -2.30
CA TRP A 364 -4.40 -1.74 -2.36
C TRP A 364 -4.47 -2.24 -3.80
N LYS A 365 -4.15 -3.53 -3.99
CA LYS A 365 -4.32 -4.25 -5.25
C LYS A 365 -5.66 -5.00 -5.22
N GLN A 366 -6.47 -4.89 -6.27
CA GLN A 366 -7.80 -5.52 -6.36
C GLN A 366 -8.05 -6.22 -7.69
N GLY A 367 -8.66 -7.39 -7.69
CA GLY A 367 -9.09 -8.10 -8.89
C GLY A 367 -10.02 -9.27 -8.60
N VAL A 368 -10.77 -9.71 -9.62
CA VAL A 368 -11.73 -10.83 -9.53
C VAL A 368 -11.00 -12.17 -9.42
N MET A 369 -9.98 -12.40 -10.25
CA MET A 369 -9.24 -13.65 -10.25
C MET A 369 -8.31 -13.77 -9.03
N ASN A 370 -8.15 -15.01 -8.59
CA ASN A 370 -7.20 -15.43 -7.57
C ASN A 370 -5.73 -15.20 -7.99
N GLN A 371 -4.78 -15.89 -7.36
CA GLN A 371 -3.33 -15.68 -7.55
C GLN A 371 -2.90 -15.56 -9.02
N GLY A 372 -1.98 -14.63 -9.32
CA GLY A 372 -1.40 -14.43 -10.66
C GLY A 372 -2.29 -13.76 -11.71
N GLY A 373 -3.59 -13.55 -11.42
CA GLY A 373 -4.55 -12.96 -12.35
C GLY A 373 -4.52 -11.43 -12.48
N PRO A 374 -5.40 -10.88 -13.34
CA PRO A 374 -5.53 -9.45 -13.57
C PRO A 374 -5.93 -8.72 -12.29
N ALA A 375 -5.41 -7.51 -12.11
CA ALA A 375 -5.71 -6.70 -10.95
C ALA A 375 -5.14 -5.28 -11.03
N ASP A 376 -5.88 -4.37 -10.41
CA ASP A 376 -5.66 -2.93 -10.43
C ASP A 376 -5.19 -2.36 -9.08
N VAL A 377 -4.73 -1.12 -9.09
CA VAL A 377 -4.35 -0.32 -7.90
C VAL A 377 -5.48 0.62 -7.54
N MET A 378 -6.11 0.35 -6.40
CA MET A 378 -7.26 1.09 -5.89
C MET A 378 -6.86 1.98 -4.71
N VAL A 379 -7.52 3.14 -4.54
CA VAL A 379 -7.32 4.02 -3.38
C VAL A 379 -8.63 4.60 -2.81
N ARG A 380 -8.65 4.89 -1.50
CA ARG A 380 -9.70 5.70 -0.83
C ARG A 380 -9.11 6.96 -0.25
N ARG A 381 -9.88 8.05 -0.29
CA ARG A 381 -9.50 9.33 0.30
C ARG A 381 -10.11 9.47 1.70
N ILE A 382 -9.28 9.72 2.71
CA ILE A 382 -9.75 10.12 4.05
C ILE A 382 -9.47 11.62 4.20
N LEU A 383 -10.53 12.40 4.39
CA LEU A 383 -10.48 13.85 4.32
C LEU A 383 -10.75 14.48 5.68
N ILE A 384 -9.83 15.29 6.18
CA ILE A 384 -10.05 15.99 7.45
C ILE A 384 -11.31 16.90 7.35
N PRO A 385 -12.20 16.89 8.37
CA PRO A 385 -13.33 17.79 8.44
C PRO A 385 -12.94 19.26 8.24
N LYS A 386 -13.82 20.02 7.59
CA LYS A 386 -13.60 21.47 7.40
C LYS A 386 -13.66 22.17 8.76
N ASN A 387 -12.65 22.99 9.07
CA ASN A 387 -12.51 23.66 10.37
C ASN A 387 -12.38 22.67 11.56
N TRP A 388 -11.73 21.53 11.33
CA TRP A 388 -11.57 20.48 12.33
C TRP A 388 -11.13 21.00 13.70
N LYS A 389 -11.73 20.45 14.76
CA LYS A 389 -11.31 20.64 16.15
C LYS A 389 -11.39 19.32 16.88
N LEU A 390 -10.35 18.98 17.63
CA LEU A 390 -10.31 17.76 18.45
C LEU A 390 -11.57 17.55 19.30
N ALA A 391 -12.02 18.59 20.01
CA ALA A 391 -13.20 18.53 20.89
C ALA A 391 -14.55 18.32 20.15
N GLN A 392 -14.60 18.58 18.84
CA GLN A 392 -15.84 18.46 18.06
C GLN A 392 -15.81 17.21 17.18
N ASP A 393 -14.70 17.02 16.49
CA ASP A 393 -14.54 16.07 15.39
C ASP A 393 -13.76 14.81 15.78
N GLY A 394 -13.04 14.84 16.92
CA GLY A 394 -12.23 13.72 17.39
C GLY A 394 -11.06 13.41 16.46
N ASN A 395 -10.79 12.13 16.25
CA ASN A 395 -9.72 11.65 15.38
C ASN A 395 -9.90 12.11 13.91
N PRO A 396 -8.94 12.87 13.33
CA PRO A 396 -9.03 13.35 11.95
C PRO A 396 -8.84 12.22 10.91
N TYR A 397 -8.20 11.12 11.28
CA TYR A 397 -7.97 9.94 10.42
C TYR A 397 -9.14 8.95 10.45
N ALA A 398 -10.17 9.19 11.26
CA ALA A 398 -11.28 8.26 11.44
C ALA A 398 -11.95 7.84 10.13
N PHE A 399 -12.34 6.56 10.02
CA PHE A 399 -13.01 5.99 8.84
C PHE A 399 -14.28 6.75 8.43
N ARG A 400 -15.01 7.33 9.40
CA ARG A 400 -16.16 8.22 9.15
C ARG A 400 -15.85 9.44 8.27
N ASN A 401 -14.57 9.79 8.11
CA ASN A 401 -14.08 10.90 7.28
C ASN A 401 -13.69 10.43 5.87
N MET A 402 -13.88 9.15 5.54
CA MET A 402 -13.66 8.63 4.19
C MET A 402 -14.62 9.29 3.20
N ALA A 403 -14.09 9.75 2.08
CA ALA A 403 -14.88 10.31 0.99
C ALA A 403 -15.72 9.18 0.36
N CYS A 404 -17.01 9.19 0.68
CA CYS A 404 -17.99 8.25 0.15
C CYS A 404 -19.39 8.84 0.26
N THR A 405 -20.16 8.74 -0.82
CA THR A 405 -21.51 9.28 -0.96
C THR A 405 -22.55 8.23 -0.59
N ASN A 406 -22.42 7.02 -1.13
CA ASN A 406 -23.37 5.93 -0.91
C ASN A 406 -22.84 4.92 0.09
N TRP A 407 -23.61 4.63 1.13
CA TRP A 407 -23.19 3.75 2.21
C TRP A 407 -24.27 2.71 2.51
N ALA A 408 -23.88 1.45 2.63
CA ALA A 408 -24.67 0.40 3.25
C ALA A 408 -24.29 0.25 4.73
N TYR A 409 -25.27 -0.20 5.54
CA TYR A 409 -25.05 -0.61 6.93
C TYR A 409 -24.28 0.38 7.81
N LYS A 410 -24.48 1.70 7.65
CA LYS A 410 -23.80 2.72 8.46
C LYS A 410 -23.84 2.46 9.98
N THR A 411 -24.86 1.74 10.45
CA THR A 411 -24.98 1.23 11.81
C THR A 411 -25.69 -0.12 11.81
N GLY A 412 -25.35 -1.00 12.74
CA GLY A 412 -26.17 -2.17 13.08
C GLY A 412 -25.77 -3.49 12.43
N ASN A 413 -24.71 -3.50 11.62
CA ASN A 413 -24.11 -4.74 11.11
C ASN A 413 -22.73 -4.93 11.75
N ALA A 414 -22.53 -6.05 12.44
CA ALA A 414 -21.29 -6.30 13.16
C ALA A 414 -20.08 -6.52 12.24
N TYR A 415 -20.29 -7.06 11.03
CA TYR A 415 -19.26 -7.20 9.99
C TYR A 415 -18.89 -5.86 9.36
N TYR A 416 -19.74 -4.84 9.49
CA TYR A 416 -19.50 -3.52 8.93
C TYR A 416 -19.75 -2.42 9.97
N PRO A 417 -18.97 -2.38 11.06
CA PRO A 417 -19.24 -1.45 12.17
C PRO A 417 -19.11 0.03 11.76
N GLY A 418 -18.30 0.32 10.72
CA GLY A 418 -18.20 1.64 10.09
C GLY A 418 -19.13 1.87 8.88
N GLY A 419 -19.92 0.85 8.50
CA GLY A 419 -20.60 0.76 7.22
C GLY A 419 -19.68 0.36 6.06
N VAL A 420 -20.29 0.09 4.90
CA VAL A 420 -19.59 -0.23 3.65
C VAL A 420 -19.84 0.85 2.63
N CYS A 421 -18.78 1.33 2.00
CA CYS A 421 -18.90 2.30 0.92
C CYS A 421 -19.28 1.60 -0.39
N LEU A 422 -20.37 2.06 -1.01
CA LEU A 422 -20.90 1.53 -2.27
C LEU A 422 -20.40 2.33 -3.48
N ASP A 423 -19.64 3.41 -3.30
CA ASP A 423 -19.02 4.12 -4.43
C ASP A 423 -17.77 3.36 -4.90
N SER A 424 -17.46 3.40 -6.20
CA SER A 424 -16.18 2.90 -6.73
C SER A 424 -15.00 3.48 -5.96
N ALA A 425 -14.02 2.65 -5.64
CA ALA A 425 -12.70 3.16 -5.24
C ALA A 425 -12.06 3.91 -6.42
N ILE A 426 -11.11 4.80 -6.14
CA ILE A 426 -10.37 5.45 -7.23
C ILE A 426 -9.41 4.43 -7.81
N ASN A 427 -9.59 4.08 -9.08
CA ASN A 427 -8.72 3.15 -9.80
C ASN A 427 -7.58 3.91 -10.49
N LEU A 428 -6.35 3.74 -9.98
CA LEU A 428 -5.18 4.47 -10.48
C LEU A 428 -4.56 3.83 -11.71
N SER A 429 -4.70 2.52 -11.88
CA SER A 429 -4.12 1.77 -13.00
C SER A 429 -5.09 1.51 -14.15
N ALA A 430 -6.41 1.74 -13.96
CA ALA A 430 -7.42 1.53 -15.00
C ALA A 430 -7.01 2.11 -16.36
N THR A 431 -7.01 1.24 -17.37
CA THR A 431 -6.73 1.53 -18.76
C THR A 431 -7.86 1.07 -19.66
N ILE A 432 -7.97 1.68 -20.84
CA ILE A 432 -8.85 1.22 -21.92
C ILE A 432 -7.96 0.59 -22.99
N PRO A 433 -8.18 -0.68 -23.37
CA PRO A 433 -7.48 -1.29 -24.50
C PRO A 433 -8.01 -0.74 -25.83
N ASP A 434 -7.12 -0.23 -26.67
CA ASP A 434 -7.47 0.42 -27.95
C ASP A 434 -7.44 -0.55 -29.13
N THR A 435 -6.38 -1.35 -29.21
CA THR A 435 -6.17 -2.32 -30.30
C THR A 435 -5.72 -3.65 -29.75
N CYS A 436 -6.28 -4.73 -30.30
CA CYS A 436 -6.05 -6.08 -29.81
C CYS A 436 -5.84 -7.06 -30.96
N LYS A 437 -5.02 -8.08 -30.69
CA LYS A 437 -4.81 -9.24 -31.56
C LYS A 437 -5.03 -10.53 -30.77
N ASP A 438 -5.38 -11.59 -31.47
CA ASP A 438 -5.34 -12.93 -30.92
C ASP A 438 -3.88 -13.42 -30.87
N SER A 439 -3.43 -13.95 -29.72
CA SER A 439 -2.05 -14.36 -29.51
C SER A 439 -1.63 -15.56 -30.36
N ASP A 440 -2.57 -16.39 -30.77
CA ASP A 440 -2.31 -17.70 -31.39
C ASP A 440 -2.34 -17.58 -32.92
N THR A 441 -3.32 -16.83 -33.43
CA THR A 441 -3.53 -16.60 -34.87
C THR A 441 -2.89 -15.30 -35.37
N ASN A 442 -2.56 -14.37 -34.46
CA ASN A 442 -2.08 -13.01 -34.75
C ASN A 442 -3.05 -12.16 -35.58
N GLU A 443 -4.32 -12.57 -35.66
CA GLU A 443 -5.38 -11.83 -36.32
C GLU A 443 -5.88 -10.68 -35.44
N THR A 444 -6.41 -9.62 -36.07
CA THR A 444 -7.03 -8.51 -35.34
C THR A 444 -8.34 -8.97 -34.71
N VAL A 445 -8.52 -8.68 -33.43
CA VAL A 445 -9.76 -8.99 -32.68
C VAL A 445 -10.29 -7.76 -31.98
N ALA A 446 -11.57 -7.79 -31.62
CA ALA A 446 -12.15 -6.72 -30.81
C ALA A 446 -11.55 -6.74 -29.40
N CYS A 447 -11.15 -5.57 -28.89
CA CYS A 447 -10.77 -5.44 -27.49
C CYS A 447 -11.97 -5.60 -26.55
N PRO A 448 -11.73 -5.96 -25.27
CA PRO A 448 -12.75 -5.86 -24.25
C PRO A 448 -13.35 -4.45 -24.19
N THR A 449 -14.66 -4.38 -24.02
CA THR A 449 -15.40 -3.12 -23.90
C THR A 449 -16.43 -3.20 -22.79
N VAL A 450 -16.75 -2.04 -22.21
CA VAL A 450 -17.78 -1.90 -21.20
C VAL A 450 -18.87 -0.99 -21.74
N THR A 451 -20.12 -1.45 -21.64
CA THR A 451 -21.30 -0.64 -21.95
C THR A 451 -21.72 0.12 -20.71
N LEU A 452 -21.59 1.44 -20.77
CA LEU A 452 -21.83 2.34 -19.63
C LEU A 452 -23.20 3.04 -19.76
N GLY A 453 -23.73 3.47 -18.61
CA GLY A 453 -24.95 4.29 -18.54
C GLY A 453 -26.28 3.54 -18.52
N SER A 454 -26.29 2.23 -18.79
CA SER A 454 -27.50 1.38 -18.67
C SER A 454 -27.71 0.82 -17.25
N THR A 455 -26.64 0.69 -16.49
CA THR A 455 -26.57 0.10 -15.14
C THR A 455 -25.67 0.98 -14.25
N PRO A 456 -25.73 0.84 -12.91
CA PRO A 456 -24.92 1.67 -12.01
C PRO A 456 -23.41 1.62 -12.28
N PHE A 457 -22.89 0.45 -12.67
CA PHE A 457 -21.44 0.21 -12.86
C PHE A 457 -21.10 -0.36 -14.25
N GLY A 458 -21.97 -0.18 -15.25
CA GLY A 458 -21.73 -0.69 -16.60
C GLY A 458 -21.74 -2.21 -16.72
N VAL A 459 -21.69 -2.71 -17.95
CA VAL A 459 -21.69 -4.15 -18.26
C VAL A 459 -20.53 -4.47 -19.18
N GLY A 460 -19.68 -5.43 -18.80
CA GLY A 460 -18.58 -5.92 -19.61
C GLY A 460 -19.02 -6.90 -20.69
N ASN A 461 -18.30 -6.95 -21.81
CA ASN A 461 -18.50 -7.94 -22.87
C ASN A 461 -17.58 -9.18 -22.75
N THR A 462 -16.70 -9.19 -21.76
CA THR A 462 -15.63 -10.19 -21.58
C THR A 462 -15.65 -10.68 -20.15
N ASN A 463 -15.64 -12.00 -19.95
CA ASN A 463 -15.57 -12.59 -18.62
C ASN A 463 -14.21 -12.26 -17.97
N PRO A 464 -14.13 -11.61 -16.80
CA PRO A 464 -12.85 -11.31 -16.16
C PRO A 464 -12.12 -12.52 -15.60
N VAL A 465 -12.80 -13.66 -15.43
CA VAL A 465 -12.17 -14.94 -15.12
C VAL A 465 -11.70 -15.57 -16.42
N LEU A 466 -10.45 -15.30 -16.80
CA LEU A 466 -9.90 -15.58 -18.14
C LEU A 466 -9.05 -16.87 -18.24
N GLN A 467 -8.90 -17.61 -17.14
CA GLN A 467 -8.15 -18.87 -17.09
C GLN A 467 -8.65 -19.76 -15.95
N GLY A 468 -8.62 -21.08 -16.16
CA GLY A 468 -9.03 -22.11 -15.19
C GLY A 468 -9.19 -23.45 -15.91
N SER A 469 -9.32 -24.56 -15.17
CA SER A 469 -9.55 -25.88 -15.79
C SER A 469 -10.89 -25.99 -16.54
N THR A 470 -11.81 -25.06 -16.28
CA THR A 470 -13.17 -25.02 -16.80
C THR A 470 -13.45 -23.83 -17.72
N VAL A 471 -12.43 -23.05 -18.08
CA VAL A 471 -12.58 -21.82 -18.89
C VAL A 471 -11.69 -21.89 -20.13
N ASP A 472 -12.27 -21.61 -21.31
CA ASP A 472 -11.51 -21.41 -22.54
C ASP A 472 -10.56 -20.21 -22.38
N PRO A 473 -9.23 -20.41 -22.42
CA PRO A 473 -8.31 -19.33 -22.11
C PRO A 473 -8.38 -18.20 -23.13
N ASN A 474 -8.59 -16.96 -22.68
CA ASN A 474 -8.71 -15.81 -23.57
C ASN A 474 -7.35 -15.41 -24.15
N THR A 475 -7.14 -15.67 -25.45
CA THR A 475 -5.93 -15.38 -26.24
C THR A 475 -5.79 -13.93 -26.67
N THR A 476 -6.68 -13.02 -26.24
CA THR A 476 -6.60 -11.61 -26.60
C THR A 476 -5.35 -10.96 -26.00
N LYS A 477 -4.61 -10.27 -26.85
CA LYS A 477 -3.40 -9.50 -26.56
C LYS A 477 -3.62 -8.04 -26.94
N VAL A 478 -3.51 -7.15 -25.96
CA VAL A 478 -3.56 -5.70 -26.11
C VAL A 478 -2.25 -5.19 -26.73
N LEU A 479 -2.37 -4.32 -27.73
CA LEU A 479 -1.25 -3.67 -28.40
C LEU A 479 -1.11 -2.19 -27.99
N SER A 480 -2.21 -1.45 -27.89
CA SER A 480 -2.21 -0.06 -27.43
C SER A 480 -3.37 0.21 -26.47
N TRP A 481 -3.22 1.25 -25.66
CA TRP A 481 -4.15 1.60 -24.58
C TRP A 481 -4.09 3.09 -24.26
N HIS A 482 -5.11 3.58 -23.55
CA HIS A 482 -5.10 4.93 -22.99
C HIS A 482 -5.87 5.02 -21.67
N GLN A 483 -5.71 6.15 -20.97
CA GLN A 483 -6.41 6.47 -19.72
C GLN A 483 -7.16 7.80 -19.80
N CYS A 484 -8.25 7.92 -19.05
CA CYS A 484 -9.03 9.16 -18.95
C CYS A 484 -9.27 9.62 -17.51
N PRO A 485 -9.30 10.94 -17.22
CA PRO A 485 -9.17 12.05 -18.16
C PRO A 485 -7.72 12.29 -18.58
N ALA A 486 -7.54 12.72 -19.82
CA ALA A 486 -6.25 13.15 -20.36
C ALA A 486 -6.46 14.30 -21.35
N SER A 487 -5.60 15.32 -21.28
CA SER A 487 -5.66 16.48 -22.17
C SER A 487 -4.27 16.85 -22.66
N PHE A 488 -3.93 16.35 -23.85
CA PHE A 488 -2.62 16.52 -24.47
C PHE A 488 -2.71 16.87 -25.95
N THR A 489 -1.57 17.27 -26.52
CA THR A 489 -1.32 17.31 -27.96
C THR A 489 -0.17 16.37 -28.29
N THR A 490 -0.36 15.46 -29.24
CA THR A 490 0.71 14.55 -29.68
C THR A 490 1.81 15.33 -30.40
N VAL A 491 3.04 15.16 -29.94
CA VAL A 491 4.23 15.85 -30.49
C VAL A 491 5.00 14.96 -31.48
N SER A 492 5.05 13.65 -31.22
CA SER A 492 5.67 12.65 -32.08
C SER A 492 4.99 11.30 -31.87
N ALA A 493 4.99 10.48 -32.93
CA ALA A 493 4.42 9.14 -32.90
C ALA A 493 5.09 8.27 -33.96
N THR A 494 5.21 6.97 -33.68
CA THR A 494 5.64 5.99 -34.68
C THR A 494 4.66 5.97 -35.86
N ALA A 495 5.19 5.91 -37.07
CA ALA A 495 4.37 5.94 -38.29
C ALA A 495 3.29 4.84 -38.27
N GLY A 496 2.04 5.21 -38.53
CA GLY A 496 0.89 4.30 -38.47
C GLY A 496 0.27 4.13 -37.09
N THR A 497 0.90 4.64 -36.03
CA THR A 497 0.32 4.66 -34.67
C THR A 497 -0.51 5.92 -34.50
N THR A 498 -1.81 5.76 -34.27
CA THR A 498 -2.72 6.88 -33.97
C THR A 498 -3.15 6.77 -32.52
N PRO A 499 -2.76 7.71 -31.63
CA PRO A 499 -3.18 7.67 -30.25
C PRO A 499 -4.69 7.94 -30.15
N LEU A 500 -5.38 7.11 -29.39
CA LEU A 500 -6.76 7.41 -28.99
C LEU A 500 -6.72 8.46 -27.87
N THR A 501 -7.69 9.37 -27.91
CA THR A 501 -7.85 10.43 -26.92
C THR A 501 -9.19 10.27 -26.20
N CYS A 502 -9.32 10.84 -25.01
CA CYS A 502 -10.61 10.86 -24.31
C CYS A 502 -11.74 11.58 -25.07
N ALA A 503 -11.42 12.37 -26.11
CA ALA A 503 -12.42 13.02 -26.95
C ALA A 503 -12.90 12.12 -28.12
N THR A 504 -12.09 11.12 -28.48
CA THR A 504 -12.37 10.15 -29.54
C THR A 504 -12.76 8.78 -29.00
N ASP A 505 -12.62 8.58 -27.69
CA ASP A 505 -13.03 7.38 -27.01
C ASP A 505 -14.55 7.20 -27.04
N ALA A 506 -15.00 5.95 -27.13
CA ALA A 506 -16.42 5.62 -27.29
C ALA A 506 -17.19 5.60 -25.96
N ARG A 507 -16.50 5.69 -24.81
CA ARG A 507 -17.12 5.64 -23.49
C ARG A 507 -17.99 6.88 -23.24
N THR A 508 -19.05 6.67 -22.46
CA THR A 508 -20.04 7.73 -22.17
C THR A 508 -19.74 8.49 -20.89
N ASP A 509 -18.87 7.97 -20.02
CA ASP A 509 -18.35 8.63 -18.83
C ASP A 509 -17.06 9.41 -19.16
N ALA A 510 -16.61 10.26 -18.24
CA ALA A 510 -15.47 11.16 -18.49
C ALA A 510 -14.13 10.65 -17.94
N THR A 511 -14.10 9.47 -17.29
CA THR A 511 -12.93 9.04 -16.53
C THR A 511 -12.84 7.53 -16.33
N THR A 512 -11.61 6.99 -16.42
CA THR A 512 -11.27 5.63 -16.00
C THR A 512 -11.09 5.50 -14.49
N LEU A 513 -11.05 6.61 -13.73
CA LEU A 513 -10.75 6.60 -12.30
C LEU A 513 -11.84 5.95 -11.44
N LEU A 514 -13.01 5.66 -12.01
CA LEU A 514 -14.13 5.00 -11.33
C LEU A 514 -14.40 3.60 -11.90
N ASP A 515 -13.52 3.12 -12.79
CA ASP A 515 -13.63 1.82 -13.43
C ASP A 515 -13.47 0.71 -12.39
N GLN A 516 -14.34 -0.30 -12.49
CA GLN A 516 -14.19 -1.53 -11.73
C GLN A 516 -12.92 -2.26 -12.17
N SER A 517 -12.36 -3.12 -11.31
CA SER A 517 -11.09 -3.81 -11.60
C SER A 517 -11.16 -4.71 -12.84
N TRP A 518 -12.35 -5.14 -13.22
CA TRP A 518 -12.60 -6.01 -14.37
C TRP A 518 -12.87 -5.27 -15.69
N TYR A 519 -12.98 -3.93 -15.68
CA TYR A 519 -13.27 -3.18 -16.92
C TYR A 519 -12.23 -3.44 -18.00
N ASN A 520 -10.96 -3.54 -17.61
CA ASN A 520 -9.92 -4.15 -18.41
C ASN A 520 -9.49 -5.48 -17.77
N PRO A 521 -10.01 -6.63 -18.21
CA PRO A 521 -9.66 -7.90 -17.60
C PRO A 521 -8.28 -8.43 -18.06
N LEU A 522 -7.57 -7.70 -18.93
CA LEU A 522 -6.32 -8.16 -19.56
C LEU A 522 -5.06 -7.62 -18.88
N ASP A 523 -5.17 -6.60 -18.03
CA ASP A 523 -4.01 -5.94 -17.45
C ASP A 523 -3.70 -6.39 -16.01
N VAL A 524 -2.50 -6.04 -15.54
CA VAL A 524 -2.08 -6.34 -14.17
C VAL A 524 -1.13 -5.28 -13.65
N ALA A 525 -1.39 -4.81 -12.43
CA ALA A 525 -0.54 -3.90 -11.68
C ALA A 525 0.10 -4.57 -10.44
N LYS A 526 1.31 -4.16 -10.07
CA LYS A 526 1.99 -4.60 -8.84
C LYS A 526 2.90 -3.50 -8.27
N GLY A 527 3.42 -3.72 -7.05
CA GLY A 527 4.45 -2.86 -6.46
C GLY A 527 4.00 -1.43 -6.16
N HIS A 528 2.72 -1.18 -5.88
CA HIS A 528 2.21 0.17 -5.67
C HIS A 528 2.74 0.81 -4.38
N ARG A 529 3.36 1.99 -4.50
CA ARG A 529 3.99 2.75 -3.40
C ARG A 529 3.79 4.25 -3.65
N GLY A 530 3.98 5.09 -2.64
CA GLY A 530 3.84 6.54 -2.82
C GLY A 530 3.84 7.33 -1.52
N PHE A 531 3.66 8.64 -1.61
CA PHE A 531 3.62 9.53 -0.44
C PHE A 531 2.65 10.71 -0.61
N LEU A 532 2.31 11.33 0.53
CA LEU A 532 1.56 12.58 0.61
C LEU A 532 2.45 13.71 1.12
N ASP A 533 2.28 14.90 0.55
CA ASP A 533 2.86 16.12 1.09
C ASP A 533 1.94 17.33 0.83
N GLY A 534 1.09 17.63 1.81
CA GLY A 534 -0.01 18.58 1.67
C GLY A 534 -1.05 18.10 0.67
N ASP A 535 -1.21 18.85 -0.42
CA ASP A 535 -2.10 18.48 -1.54
C ASP A 535 -1.40 17.60 -2.60
N PHE A 536 -0.07 17.50 -2.55
CA PHE A 536 0.70 16.72 -3.49
C PHE A 536 0.60 15.23 -3.15
N VAL A 537 0.32 14.43 -4.17
CA VAL A 537 0.31 12.97 -4.11
C VAL A 537 1.19 12.48 -5.24
N MET A 538 2.12 11.58 -4.92
CA MET A 538 2.85 10.78 -5.89
C MET A 538 2.56 9.32 -5.60
N MET A 539 2.06 8.61 -6.60
CA MET A 539 1.85 7.16 -6.60
C MET A 539 2.64 6.56 -7.74
N LEU A 540 3.35 5.47 -7.46
CA LEU A 540 4.05 4.68 -8.45
C LEU A 540 3.57 3.24 -8.39
N TYR A 541 3.57 2.54 -9.51
CA TYR A 541 3.23 1.13 -9.60
C TYR A 541 3.80 0.55 -10.90
N ALA A 542 4.14 -0.74 -10.88
CA ALA A 542 4.50 -1.49 -12.07
C ALA A 542 3.22 -1.98 -12.74
N TRP A 543 3.10 -1.88 -14.07
CA TRP A 543 1.90 -2.30 -14.80
C TRP A 543 2.25 -2.96 -16.14
N SER A 544 1.46 -3.96 -16.54
CA SER A 544 1.55 -4.65 -17.82
C SER A 544 0.16 -4.76 -18.46
N PRO A 545 0.04 -4.52 -19.79
CA PRO A 545 -1.24 -4.58 -20.52
C PRO A 545 -1.78 -6.01 -20.71
N ASN A 546 -0.94 -7.03 -20.52
CA ASN A 546 -1.27 -8.43 -20.82
C ASN A 546 -0.79 -9.37 -19.70
N TRP A 547 -1.60 -9.56 -18.67
CA TRP A 547 -1.24 -10.36 -17.50
C TRP A 547 -0.84 -11.80 -17.86
N ARG A 548 -1.54 -12.44 -18.81
CA ARG A 548 -1.28 -13.84 -19.23
C ARG A 548 0.08 -13.99 -19.90
N LEU A 549 0.44 -13.02 -20.74
CA LEU A 549 1.73 -13.02 -21.43
C LEU A 549 2.85 -12.65 -20.47
N ASN A 550 2.59 -11.69 -19.58
CA ASN A 550 3.52 -11.29 -18.55
C ASN A 550 3.88 -12.44 -17.60
N ALA A 551 2.91 -13.29 -17.24
CA ALA A 551 3.15 -14.47 -16.39
C ALA A 551 4.08 -15.54 -17.02
N LYS A 552 4.45 -15.38 -18.30
CA LYS A 552 5.37 -16.27 -19.02
C LYS A 552 6.54 -15.51 -19.64
N GLY A 553 6.78 -14.27 -19.23
CA GLY A 553 7.88 -13.47 -19.78
C GLY A 553 7.68 -12.97 -21.22
N ASN A 554 6.46 -13.07 -21.75
CA ASN A 554 6.13 -12.64 -23.12
C ASN A 554 5.53 -11.22 -23.16
N ASP A 555 5.35 -10.58 -22.01
CA ASP A 555 5.08 -9.16 -21.82
C ASP A 555 5.82 -8.70 -20.57
N ARG A 556 5.94 -7.40 -20.34
CA ARG A 556 6.76 -6.83 -19.27
C ARG A 556 5.96 -5.87 -18.42
N TYR A 557 6.44 -5.68 -17.19
CA TYR A 557 6.04 -4.54 -16.40
C TYR A 557 6.86 -3.30 -16.78
N GLU A 558 6.17 -2.19 -16.99
CA GLU A 558 6.76 -0.85 -17.02
C GLU A 558 6.42 -0.12 -15.71
N LEU A 559 7.26 0.82 -15.29
CA LEU A 559 6.98 1.67 -14.13
C LEU A 559 6.11 2.85 -14.53
N TYR A 560 4.93 2.93 -13.91
CA TYR A 560 4.02 4.06 -14.05
C TYR A 560 4.03 4.94 -12.81
N ILE A 561 3.92 6.25 -13.02
CA ILE A 561 3.77 7.24 -11.97
C ILE A 561 2.53 8.10 -12.23
N ARG A 562 1.73 8.34 -11.20
CA ARG A 562 0.55 9.21 -11.23
C ARG A 562 0.63 10.26 -10.14
N ARG A 563 0.20 11.49 -10.47
CA ARG A 563 0.37 12.65 -9.60
C ARG A 563 -0.90 13.46 -9.44
N SER A 564 -1.09 14.02 -8.25
CA SER A 564 -2.20 14.92 -7.94
C SER A 564 -1.69 16.13 -7.16
N PHE A 565 -2.33 17.28 -7.36
CA PHE A 565 -2.00 18.55 -6.69
C PHE A 565 -3.16 19.14 -5.90
N ASN A 566 -4.19 18.35 -5.61
CA ASN A 566 -5.38 18.77 -4.86
C ASN A 566 -5.93 17.68 -3.92
N GLY A 567 -5.04 16.86 -3.35
CA GLY A 567 -5.41 15.81 -2.41
C GLY A 567 -6.20 14.67 -3.06
N ALA A 568 -5.69 14.16 -4.18
CA ALA A 568 -6.21 13.06 -4.99
C ALA A 568 -7.64 13.29 -5.54
N ALA A 569 -8.07 14.54 -5.69
CA ALA A 569 -9.37 14.83 -6.30
C ALA A 569 -9.31 14.79 -7.84
N THR A 570 -8.19 15.23 -8.41
CA THR A 570 -7.90 15.13 -9.85
C THR A 570 -6.42 14.80 -10.05
N TRP A 571 -6.10 14.18 -11.18
CA TRP A 571 -4.74 13.76 -11.53
C TRP A 571 -4.26 14.59 -12.73
N THR A 572 -3.22 15.39 -12.52
CA THR A 572 -2.81 16.45 -13.45
C THR A 572 -1.30 16.64 -13.43
N THR A 573 -0.78 17.31 -14.45
CA THR A 573 0.56 17.93 -14.39
C THR A 573 0.62 19.04 -13.33
N LEU A 574 1.82 19.54 -13.03
CA LEU A 574 1.99 20.66 -12.10
C LEU A 574 1.15 21.87 -12.53
N PRO A 575 0.25 22.41 -11.67
CA PRO A 575 -0.54 23.58 -12.02
C PRO A 575 0.33 24.81 -12.31
N GLY A 576 -0.10 25.64 -13.26
CA GLY A 576 0.60 26.90 -13.59
C GLY A 576 0.71 27.87 -12.41
N LYS A 577 -0.11 27.69 -11.36
CA LYS A 577 0.03 28.36 -10.07
C LYS A 577 -0.25 27.37 -8.94
N TYR A 578 0.80 26.76 -8.42
CA TYR A 578 0.71 25.83 -7.30
C TYR A 578 1.23 26.48 -6.02
N ALA A 579 0.44 26.43 -4.96
CA ALA A 579 0.85 26.83 -3.62
C ALA A 579 0.98 25.56 -2.79
N HIS A 580 2.20 25.25 -2.37
CA HIS A 580 2.47 24.12 -1.51
C HIS A 580 1.98 24.38 -0.08
N TRP A 581 1.83 23.35 0.74
CA TRP A 581 1.22 23.49 2.08
C TRP A 581 1.99 24.48 2.97
N ASP A 582 3.31 24.54 2.81
CA ASP A 582 4.23 25.46 3.51
C ASP A 582 4.23 26.91 2.96
N LYS A 583 3.35 27.19 1.98
CA LYS A 583 3.18 28.48 1.28
C LYS A 583 4.26 28.81 0.25
N SER A 584 5.22 27.92 0.01
CA SER A 584 6.09 28.02 -1.17
C SER A 584 5.24 27.94 -2.45
N LYS A 585 5.70 28.61 -3.50
CA LYS A 585 4.96 28.79 -4.74
C LYS A 585 5.75 28.25 -5.91
N TYR A 586 5.06 27.50 -6.75
CA TYR A 586 5.61 26.89 -7.95
C TYR A 586 4.73 27.20 -9.15
N SER A 587 5.34 27.23 -10.33
CA SER A 587 4.67 27.51 -11.60
C SER A 587 4.96 26.38 -12.57
N GLY A 588 4.00 25.50 -12.79
CA GLY A 588 4.09 24.49 -13.85
C GLY A 588 4.18 25.14 -15.22
N GLN A 589 4.98 24.54 -16.10
CA GLN A 589 5.08 24.92 -17.51
C GLN A 589 4.41 23.91 -18.44
N GLY A 590 3.94 22.78 -17.88
CA GLY A 590 3.58 21.61 -18.65
C GLY A 590 4.77 20.67 -18.79
N THR A 591 4.52 19.50 -19.38
CA THR A 591 5.57 18.49 -19.62
C THR A 591 5.22 17.68 -20.87
N VAL A 592 6.20 16.94 -21.38
CA VAL A 592 6.01 15.92 -22.40
C VAL A 592 6.19 14.58 -21.71
N THR A 593 5.34 13.61 -22.03
CA THR A 593 5.49 12.21 -21.60
C THR A 593 5.34 11.31 -22.82
N CYS A 594 6.10 10.23 -22.87
CA CYS A 594 5.98 9.24 -23.94
C CYS A 594 5.41 7.93 -23.40
N GLU A 595 4.66 7.23 -24.25
CA GLU A 595 4.18 5.87 -24.01
C GLU A 595 4.85 4.93 -25.00
N THR A 596 5.18 3.72 -24.53
CA THR A 596 5.69 2.63 -25.37
C THR A 596 4.60 1.55 -25.44
N PHE A 597 4.02 1.42 -26.63
CA PHE A 597 3.00 0.41 -26.95
C PHE A 597 3.64 -0.88 -27.43
N ARG A 598 2.82 -1.93 -27.56
CA ARG A 598 3.27 -3.22 -28.04
C ARG A 598 3.17 -3.34 -29.56
N SER A 599 4.22 -3.87 -30.15
CA SER A 599 4.35 -4.13 -31.59
C SER A 599 3.40 -5.22 -32.04
N ASP A 600 2.91 -5.05 -33.26
CA ASP A 600 2.03 -6.00 -33.92
C ASP A 600 2.82 -7.16 -34.58
N VAL A 601 4.16 -7.05 -34.57
CA VAL A 601 5.15 -8.03 -34.99
C VAL A 601 5.52 -8.92 -33.79
N SER A 602 5.43 -10.24 -33.96
CA SER A 602 5.69 -11.22 -32.89
C SER A 602 7.12 -11.75 -32.85
N GLN A 603 7.88 -11.60 -33.94
CA GLN A 603 9.26 -12.07 -34.08
C GLN A 603 10.05 -11.14 -34.99
N ALA A 604 11.27 -10.80 -34.59
CA ALA A 604 12.23 -10.07 -35.41
C ALA A 604 13.64 -10.64 -35.22
N GLU A 605 14.52 -10.39 -36.17
CA GLU A 605 15.96 -10.65 -36.04
C GLU A 605 16.55 -9.53 -35.15
N GLY A 606 16.46 -9.72 -33.82
CA GLY A 606 16.86 -8.73 -32.81
C GLY A 606 15.70 -8.26 -31.92
N ASP A 607 15.92 -7.22 -31.11
CA ASP A 607 14.88 -6.62 -30.29
C ASP A 607 13.75 -6.03 -31.16
N LEU A 608 12.50 -6.29 -30.77
CA LEU A 608 11.33 -5.73 -31.42
C LEU A 608 11.29 -4.21 -31.21
N LEU A 609 11.08 -3.46 -32.30
CA LEU A 609 10.82 -2.04 -32.23
C LEU A 609 9.37 -1.81 -31.80
N GLU A 610 9.22 -1.44 -30.54
CA GLU A 610 7.93 -1.09 -29.94
C GLU A 610 7.44 0.30 -30.42
N PRO A 611 6.18 0.45 -30.86
CA PRO A 611 5.62 1.74 -31.24
C PRO A 611 5.60 2.72 -30.07
N ARG A 612 5.86 3.99 -30.33
CA ARG A 612 5.93 5.04 -29.31
C ARG A 612 5.10 6.25 -29.68
N VAL A 613 4.53 6.90 -28.67
CA VAL A 613 3.81 8.16 -28.82
C VAL A 613 4.21 9.11 -27.70
N CYS A 614 4.66 10.31 -28.06
CA CYS A 614 4.93 11.38 -27.11
C CYS A 614 3.85 12.44 -27.16
N ASN A 615 3.40 12.84 -25.98
CA ASN A 615 2.27 13.73 -25.77
C ASN A 615 2.69 14.91 -24.89
N SER A 616 2.42 16.12 -25.34
CA SER A 616 2.62 17.35 -24.58
C SER A 616 1.37 17.72 -23.80
N TYR A 617 1.55 17.94 -22.50
CA TYR A 617 0.52 18.37 -21.55
C TYR A 617 0.80 19.79 -21.11
N ALA A 618 -0.22 20.66 -21.15
CA ALA A 618 -0.13 21.98 -20.57
C ALA A 618 -0.06 21.92 -19.02
N ALA A 619 0.35 23.00 -18.38
CA ALA A 619 0.38 23.09 -16.92
C ALA A 619 -1.03 22.93 -16.30
N GLY A 620 -1.18 22.00 -15.35
CA GLY A 620 -2.46 21.65 -14.73
C GLY A 620 -3.43 20.89 -15.62
N ALA A 621 -2.99 20.41 -16.79
CA ALA A 621 -3.81 19.56 -17.65
C ALA A 621 -4.01 18.18 -17.01
N ALA A 622 -5.17 17.56 -17.27
CA ALA A 622 -5.41 16.16 -16.89
C ALA A 622 -4.35 15.27 -17.55
N GLU A 623 -3.72 14.42 -16.74
CA GLU A 623 -2.58 13.60 -17.13
C GLU A 623 -2.90 12.11 -16.93
N GLN A 624 -2.49 11.30 -17.91
CA GLN A 624 -2.46 9.84 -17.75
C GLN A 624 -1.36 9.46 -16.75
N ALA A 625 -1.39 8.23 -16.24
CA ALA A 625 -0.19 7.71 -15.60
C ALA A 625 0.96 7.67 -16.61
N ARG A 626 2.14 8.14 -16.21
CA ARG A 626 3.30 8.23 -17.10
C ARG A 626 4.19 7.00 -16.96
N ASN A 627 4.49 6.34 -18.07
CA ASN A 627 5.53 5.32 -18.15
C ASN A 627 6.92 5.98 -18.06
N VAL A 628 7.69 5.68 -17.02
CA VAL A 628 9.02 6.29 -16.77
C VAL A 628 10.19 5.38 -17.09
N THR A 629 9.97 4.08 -17.28
CA THR A 629 11.03 3.12 -17.60
C THR A 629 11.35 3.05 -19.09
N GLN A 630 10.32 3.10 -19.95
CA GLN A 630 10.47 3.11 -21.41
C GLN A 630 11.36 1.95 -21.93
N HIS A 631 11.20 0.74 -21.39
CA HIS A 631 12.08 -0.39 -21.71
C HIS A 631 12.18 -0.60 -23.22
N LYS A 632 13.40 -0.86 -23.71
CA LYS A 632 13.63 -1.08 -25.15
C LYS A 632 13.21 -2.47 -25.61
N SER A 633 13.30 -3.47 -24.73
CA SER A 633 13.11 -4.88 -25.06
C SER A 633 12.10 -5.56 -24.14
N MET A 634 11.35 -6.52 -24.68
CA MET A 634 10.43 -7.39 -23.92
C MET A 634 11.15 -8.37 -22.99
N ARG A 635 12.48 -8.51 -23.13
CA ARG A 635 13.32 -9.31 -22.23
C ARG A 635 13.53 -8.67 -20.86
N ILE A 636 13.31 -7.36 -20.73
CA ILE A 636 13.52 -6.63 -19.48
C ILE A 636 12.16 -6.23 -18.92
N THR A 637 11.99 -6.44 -17.62
CA THR A 637 10.79 -6.02 -16.88
C THR A 637 11.18 -5.17 -15.67
N THR A 638 10.28 -4.30 -15.22
CA THR A 638 10.46 -3.59 -13.94
C THR A 638 10.12 -4.48 -12.76
N LEU A 639 11.01 -4.47 -11.78
CA LEU A 639 10.84 -5.04 -10.46
C LEU A 639 10.90 -3.94 -9.40
N ASP A 640 10.14 -4.23 -8.35
CA ASP A 640 10.26 -3.66 -7.02
C ASP A 640 10.52 -2.14 -6.85
N PRO A 641 9.74 -1.25 -7.50
CA PRO A 641 10.07 0.18 -7.60
C PRO A 641 9.94 0.95 -6.27
N ARG A 642 10.95 1.74 -5.91
CA ARG A 642 11.11 2.47 -4.64
C ARG A 642 11.12 3.98 -4.86
N TYR A 643 10.91 4.74 -3.78
CA TYR A 643 11.03 6.20 -3.79
C TYR A 643 11.67 6.72 -2.50
N ALA A 644 12.23 7.93 -2.57
CA ALA A 644 12.59 8.72 -1.40
C ALA A 644 12.13 10.17 -1.58
N ILE A 645 11.46 10.71 -0.57
CA ILE A 645 11.06 12.13 -0.56
C ILE A 645 12.25 13.01 -0.18
N SER A 646 12.21 14.28 -0.56
CA SER A 646 13.16 15.27 -0.04
C SER A 646 13.00 15.41 1.48
N GLY A 647 14.10 15.26 2.21
CA GLY A 647 14.14 15.22 3.67
C GLY A 647 13.56 13.94 4.27
N SER A 648 13.58 12.83 3.53
CA SER A 648 13.13 11.50 3.99
C SER A 648 13.82 11.11 5.30
N PRO A 649 13.14 10.40 6.23
CA PRO A 649 11.77 9.88 6.12
C PRO A 649 10.68 10.88 6.51
N THR A 650 11.03 12.03 7.09
CA THR A 650 10.06 12.96 7.71
C THR A 650 9.56 14.05 6.76
N GLY A 651 10.31 14.32 5.69
CA GLY A 651 9.99 15.38 4.75
C GLY A 651 10.10 16.77 5.39
N VAL A 652 11.19 17.04 6.11
CA VAL A 652 11.45 18.33 6.77
C VAL A 652 12.88 18.83 6.51
N SER A 653 13.10 20.13 6.72
CA SER A 653 14.43 20.73 6.73
C SER A 653 15.25 20.24 7.93
N VAL A 654 16.57 20.25 7.82
CA VAL A 654 17.44 20.10 8.99
C VAL A 654 17.54 21.46 9.69
N THR A 655 17.04 21.53 10.91
CA THR A 655 16.97 22.78 11.70
C THR A 655 17.91 22.80 12.90
N ASP A 656 18.47 21.66 13.26
CA ASP A 656 19.31 21.51 14.45
C ASP A 656 20.78 21.54 14.08
N ASP A 657 21.58 22.26 14.90
CA ASP A 657 23.04 22.23 14.88
C ASP A 657 23.59 21.40 16.04
N PRO A 658 23.48 20.06 16.00
CA PRO A 658 23.93 19.22 17.11
C PRO A 658 25.44 19.33 17.37
N PHE A 659 26.22 19.92 16.46
CA PHE A 659 27.68 20.03 16.56
C PHE A 659 28.20 21.47 16.66
N ALA A 660 27.32 22.48 16.69
CA ALA A 660 27.67 23.91 16.71
C ALA A 660 28.67 24.33 15.62
N THR A 661 28.66 23.64 14.46
CA THR A 661 29.60 23.89 13.35
C THR A 661 29.12 24.96 12.37
N GLY A 662 27.90 25.47 12.55
CA GLY A 662 27.25 26.45 11.67
C GLY A 662 26.49 25.77 10.53
N TRP A 663 25.21 26.10 10.39
CA TRP A 663 24.34 25.63 9.30
C TRP A 663 24.01 26.78 8.37
N SER A 664 24.30 26.60 7.09
CA SER A 664 23.54 27.17 5.97
C SER A 664 24.11 26.61 4.66
N SER A 665 23.98 25.31 4.42
CA SER A 665 24.06 24.82 3.04
C SER A 665 22.65 24.82 2.44
N ALA A 666 22.54 24.99 1.11
CA ALA A 666 21.23 24.94 0.44
C ALA A 666 20.51 23.59 0.63
N ASP A 667 21.25 22.52 0.93
CA ASP A 667 20.72 21.16 1.11
C ASP A 667 20.00 20.94 2.44
N ASP A 668 20.24 21.79 3.43
CA ASP A 668 19.62 21.69 4.76
C ASP A 668 18.16 22.19 4.73
N VAL A 669 17.84 23.02 3.73
CA VAL A 669 16.49 23.57 3.53
C VAL A 669 15.73 22.65 2.58
N ARG A 670 14.55 22.21 3.02
CA ARG A 670 13.73 21.32 2.22
C ARG A 670 13.25 21.95 0.92
N ASP A 671 13.42 21.24 -0.20
CA ASP A 671 12.73 21.52 -1.46
C ASP A 671 11.67 20.43 -1.75
N PRO A 672 10.36 20.72 -1.54
CA PRO A 672 9.30 19.74 -1.78
C PRO A 672 9.06 19.43 -3.26
N SER A 673 9.62 20.20 -4.19
CA SER A 673 9.46 19.96 -5.63
C SER A 673 10.35 18.83 -6.17
N ARG A 674 11.17 18.22 -5.31
CA ARG A 674 12.12 17.16 -5.64
C ARG A 674 11.82 15.87 -4.88
N TYR A 675 12.01 14.73 -5.53
CA TYR A 675 12.02 13.40 -4.91
C TYR A 675 12.83 12.44 -5.80
N PHE A 676 13.10 11.24 -5.30
CA PHE A 676 13.89 10.24 -6.00
C PHE A 676 13.05 9.01 -6.29
N VAL A 677 13.35 8.37 -7.41
CA VAL A 677 12.80 7.08 -7.81
C VAL A 677 13.98 6.15 -8.08
N VAL A 678 13.91 4.94 -7.54
CA VAL A 678 14.82 3.85 -7.90
C VAL A 678 13.97 2.65 -8.25
N TYR A 679 14.28 1.93 -9.30
CA TYR A 679 13.62 0.67 -9.63
C TYR A 679 14.64 -0.37 -10.03
N GLU A 680 14.23 -1.62 -9.93
CA GLU A 680 15.01 -2.78 -10.33
C GLU A 680 14.56 -3.22 -11.72
N THR A 681 15.47 -3.70 -12.55
CA THR A 681 15.17 -4.42 -13.77
C THR A 681 15.25 -5.91 -13.50
N GLY A 682 14.48 -6.71 -14.22
CA GLY A 682 14.52 -8.17 -14.11
C GLY A 682 14.58 -8.84 -15.49
N ASP A 683 15.18 -10.03 -15.51
CA ASP A 683 15.21 -10.90 -16.68
C ASP A 683 13.84 -11.57 -16.84
N ASN A 684 13.12 -11.14 -17.87
CA ASN A 684 11.79 -11.63 -18.14
C ASN A 684 11.80 -13.08 -18.66
N THR A 685 12.93 -13.61 -19.13
CA THR A 685 13.01 -15.01 -19.61
C THR A 685 12.85 -16.04 -18.51
N THR A 686 13.11 -15.66 -17.26
CA THR A 686 12.99 -16.55 -16.10
C THR A 686 11.59 -16.54 -15.49
N ALA A 687 10.71 -15.65 -15.97
CA ALA A 687 9.33 -15.50 -15.48
C ALA A 687 8.49 -16.78 -15.62
N GLU A 688 8.78 -17.66 -16.58
CA GLU A 688 8.06 -18.93 -16.70
C GLU A 688 8.42 -19.96 -15.61
N PHE A 689 9.55 -19.74 -14.92
CA PHE A 689 10.04 -20.60 -13.84
C PHE A 689 9.79 -20.00 -12.44
N GLY A 690 9.27 -18.78 -12.35
CA GLY A 690 8.99 -18.09 -11.09
C GLY A 690 9.00 -16.57 -11.24
N GLU A 691 9.45 -15.85 -10.20
CA GLU A 691 9.67 -14.41 -10.36
C GLU A 691 10.84 -14.13 -11.31
N PRO A 692 10.76 -13.07 -12.15
CA PRO A 692 11.90 -12.63 -12.93
C PRO A 692 13.13 -12.39 -12.04
N GLU A 693 14.27 -12.94 -12.44
CA GLU A 693 15.55 -12.75 -11.74
C GLU A 693 15.99 -11.27 -11.80
N PRO A 694 16.47 -10.68 -10.69
CA PRO A 694 16.91 -9.30 -10.67
C PRO A 694 18.14 -9.07 -11.55
N LEU A 695 18.25 -7.87 -12.12
CA LEU A 695 19.39 -7.45 -12.94
C LEU A 695 20.04 -6.22 -12.30
N ASP A 696 19.61 -5.02 -12.70
CA ASP A 696 20.23 -3.74 -12.35
C ASP A 696 19.25 -2.83 -11.60
N LEU A 697 19.75 -1.90 -10.81
CA LEU A 697 19.01 -0.81 -10.18
C LEU A 697 19.18 0.49 -10.98
N PHE A 698 18.09 1.11 -11.37
CA PHE A 698 18.12 2.42 -12.03
C PHE A 698 17.60 3.50 -11.10
N TYR A 699 18.19 4.68 -11.15
CA TYR A 699 17.79 5.82 -10.32
C TYR A 699 17.55 7.09 -11.14
N SER A 700 16.71 7.97 -10.58
CA SER A 700 16.51 9.32 -11.09
C SER A 700 16.04 10.28 -10.00
N ARG A 701 16.26 11.58 -10.21
CA ARG A 701 15.69 12.66 -9.42
C ARG A 701 14.53 13.30 -10.19
N ALA A 702 13.33 13.18 -9.63
CA ALA A 702 12.18 13.94 -10.06
C ALA A 702 12.34 15.42 -9.67
N VAL A 703 12.01 16.31 -10.58
CA VAL A 703 12.00 17.77 -10.36
C VAL A 703 10.70 18.39 -10.84
N LYS A 704 10.37 19.58 -10.32
CA LYS A 704 9.07 20.24 -10.53
C LYS A 704 7.91 19.28 -10.23
N PHE A 705 8.02 18.59 -9.08
CA PHE A 705 7.06 17.58 -8.65
C PHE A 705 6.91 16.42 -9.63
N GLY A 706 7.99 16.05 -10.34
CA GLY A 706 7.99 14.95 -11.30
C GLY A 706 7.38 15.30 -12.65
N ASP A 707 7.40 16.57 -13.05
CA ASP A 707 7.18 16.90 -14.47
C ASP A 707 8.35 16.36 -15.30
N HIS A 708 9.56 16.34 -14.73
CA HIS A 708 10.78 15.84 -15.35
C HIS A 708 11.57 14.94 -14.40
N TYR A 709 12.32 14.00 -14.99
CA TYR A 709 13.21 13.07 -14.30
C TYR A 709 14.61 13.28 -14.86
N GLN A 710 15.59 13.58 -13.99
CA GLN A 710 16.94 13.97 -14.39
C GLN A 710 18.01 13.26 -13.56
N VAL A 711 19.14 13.02 -14.21
CA VAL A 711 20.39 12.54 -13.61
C VAL A 711 21.49 13.57 -13.89
N TRP A 712 21.63 13.97 -15.15
CA TRP A 712 22.69 14.84 -15.65
C TRP A 712 22.18 16.22 -16.07
N ALA A 713 20.98 16.29 -16.66
CA ALA A 713 20.40 17.56 -17.07
C ALA A 713 20.17 18.48 -15.88
N GLU A 714 20.32 19.78 -16.14
CA GLU A 714 20.10 20.83 -15.15
C GLU A 714 18.65 21.30 -15.19
N GLU A 715 18.07 21.65 -14.04
CA GLU A 715 16.69 22.14 -13.99
C GLU A 715 16.46 23.41 -14.81
N THR A 716 17.53 24.18 -15.04
CA THR A 716 17.49 25.44 -15.81
C THR A 716 17.67 25.21 -17.31
N ASP A 717 18.09 24.03 -17.75
CA ASP A 717 18.27 23.71 -19.17
C ASP A 717 17.84 22.27 -19.47
N LEU A 718 16.53 22.09 -19.67
CA LEU A 718 15.94 20.81 -20.03
C LEU A 718 16.06 20.51 -21.54
N ASN A 719 16.63 21.41 -22.34
CA ASN A 719 16.78 21.17 -23.79
C ASN A 719 17.81 20.07 -24.09
N VAL A 720 18.78 19.89 -23.18
CA VAL A 720 19.81 18.84 -23.24
C VAL A 720 19.38 17.58 -22.48
N CYS A 721 18.12 17.47 -22.07
CA CYS A 721 17.69 16.32 -21.27
C CYS A 721 17.50 15.07 -22.12
N TYR A 722 18.08 13.95 -21.68
CA TYR A 722 17.89 12.65 -22.30
C TYR A 722 16.47 12.10 -22.00
N PRO A 723 15.82 11.38 -22.93
CA PRO A 723 16.26 10.98 -24.27
C PRO A 723 15.94 11.99 -25.38
N SER A 724 15.34 13.15 -25.07
CA SER A 724 15.01 14.16 -26.09
C SER A 724 16.26 14.69 -26.79
N ASP A 725 17.33 14.95 -26.04
CA ASP A 725 18.68 15.06 -26.58
C ASP A 725 19.40 13.71 -26.38
N PRO A 726 19.70 12.95 -27.46
CA PRO A 726 20.30 11.63 -27.31
C PRO A 726 21.77 11.66 -26.86
N HIS A 727 22.47 12.79 -26.95
CA HIS A 727 23.92 12.88 -26.68
C HIS A 727 24.77 11.87 -27.46
N GLY A 728 24.34 11.54 -28.69
CA GLY A 728 25.00 10.55 -29.53
C GLY A 728 24.64 9.09 -29.23
N ASN A 729 23.81 8.83 -28.21
CA ASN A 729 23.25 7.51 -27.95
C ASN A 729 22.13 7.17 -28.96
N VAL A 730 21.90 5.87 -29.16
CA VAL A 730 20.80 5.40 -30.01
C VAL A 730 19.53 5.34 -29.17
N VAL A 731 18.57 6.18 -29.54
CA VAL A 731 17.21 6.20 -28.97
C VAL A 731 16.18 6.07 -30.08
N PRO A 732 14.95 5.62 -29.77
CA PRO A 732 13.85 5.64 -30.72
C PRO A 732 13.67 7.04 -31.35
N PRO A 733 13.47 7.14 -32.68
CA PRO A 733 13.39 8.43 -33.39
C PRO A 733 12.32 9.38 -32.85
N GLU A 734 11.23 8.84 -32.31
CA GLU A 734 10.11 9.59 -31.74
C GLU A 734 10.51 10.39 -30.49
N LEU A 735 11.55 9.95 -29.77
CA LEU A 735 12.04 10.64 -28.58
C LEU A 735 12.87 11.87 -28.94
N VAL A 736 13.59 11.83 -30.07
CA VAL A 736 14.53 12.89 -30.49
C VAL A 736 13.80 14.21 -30.72
N GLY A 737 14.16 15.25 -29.95
CA GLY A 737 13.56 16.58 -30.03
C GLY A 737 12.10 16.64 -29.56
N SER A 738 11.60 15.60 -28.89
CA SER A 738 10.22 15.57 -28.37
C SER A 738 9.97 16.50 -27.18
N GLY A 739 11.01 16.89 -26.45
CA GLY A 739 10.91 17.58 -25.16
C GLY A 739 10.69 16.65 -23.96
N PHE A 740 10.71 15.32 -24.17
CA PHE A 740 10.61 14.34 -23.10
C PHE A 740 11.90 14.28 -22.29
N CYS A 741 11.86 14.78 -21.06
CA CYS A 741 12.97 14.72 -20.12
C CYS A 741 12.74 13.59 -19.10
N ASN A 742 13.49 12.49 -19.30
CA ASN A 742 13.32 11.25 -18.56
C ASN A 742 14.64 10.47 -18.46
N GLU A 743 15.56 11.01 -17.68
CA GLU A 743 16.87 10.40 -17.44
C GLU A 743 16.78 9.43 -16.27
N PHE A 744 17.17 8.19 -16.52
CA PHE A 744 17.46 7.18 -15.51
C PHE A 744 18.83 6.61 -15.82
N ASP A 745 19.61 6.35 -14.78
CA ASP A 745 20.96 5.82 -14.91
C ASP A 745 21.19 4.68 -13.90
N GLN A 746 22.19 3.85 -14.15
CA GLN A 746 22.51 2.70 -13.33
C GLN A 746 23.08 3.12 -11.96
N MET A 747 22.45 2.62 -10.90
CA MET A 747 22.82 2.87 -9.51
C MET A 747 23.91 1.94 -9.02
N GLU A 748 24.14 0.82 -9.69
CA GLU A 748 25.20 -0.17 -9.46
C GLU A 748 26.32 -0.01 -10.49
N GLN A 749 27.19 -1.02 -10.64
CA GLN A 749 28.30 -0.99 -11.58
C GLN A 749 27.96 -1.60 -12.95
N GLY A 750 26.85 -2.34 -13.08
CA GLY A 750 26.37 -2.98 -14.31
C GLY A 750 27.09 -4.27 -14.72
N THR A 751 27.98 -4.82 -13.88
CA THR A 751 28.78 -6.02 -14.22
C THR A 751 27.90 -7.23 -14.55
N PRO A 752 28.09 -7.91 -15.70
CA PRO A 752 27.33 -9.13 -16.00
C PRO A 752 27.48 -10.22 -14.94
N GLY A 753 26.37 -10.83 -14.53
CA GLY A 753 26.31 -11.82 -13.44
C GLY A 753 26.33 -11.22 -12.04
N LEU A 754 26.38 -9.89 -11.92
CA LEU A 754 26.30 -9.18 -10.64
C LEU A 754 24.95 -8.49 -10.52
N GLU A 755 24.00 -9.17 -9.89
CA GLU A 755 22.63 -8.71 -9.71
C GLU A 755 22.55 -7.69 -8.58
N ALA A 756 21.62 -6.74 -8.70
CA ALA A 756 21.32 -5.75 -7.67
C ALA A 756 19.82 -5.79 -7.36
N SER A 757 19.47 -6.12 -6.12
CA SER A 757 18.08 -6.25 -5.69
C SER A 757 17.79 -5.56 -4.36
N GLU A 758 16.52 -5.25 -4.14
CA GLU A 758 15.99 -4.69 -2.88
C GLU A 758 16.73 -3.44 -2.35
N ALA A 759 16.37 -2.27 -2.85
CA ALA A 759 16.95 -1.01 -2.38
C ALA A 759 16.17 -0.37 -1.20
N SER A 760 16.92 0.15 -0.22
CA SER A 760 16.46 1.10 0.80
C SER A 760 17.04 2.48 0.53
N LEU A 761 16.19 3.51 0.59
CA LEU A 761 16.52 4.85 0.08
C LEU A 761 16.26 5.95 1.13
N VAL A 762 17.13 6.96 1.14
CA VAL A 762 16.94 8.22 1.88
C VAL A 762 17.39 9.38 0.98
N GLY A 763 16.65 10.49 1.01
CA GLY A 763 16.97 11.71 0.28
C GLY A 763 17.23 12.88 1.23
N SER A 764 18.19 13.74 0.89
CA SER A 764 18.45 14.96 1.66
C SER A 764 17.30 15.98 1.58
N PRO A 765 17.20 16.94 2.52
CA PRO A 765 16.13 17.95 2.50
C PRO A 765 16.07 18.75 1.19
N GLY A 766 17.20 19.26 0.69
CA GLY A 766 17.23 20.02 -0.56
C GLY A 766 17.05 19.17 -1.82
N GLY A 767 17.01 17.84 -1.69
CA GLY A 767 16.96 16.92 -2.83
C GLY A 767 18.25 16.95 -3.66
N GLN A 768 19.39 17.25 -3.05
CA GLN A 768 20.70 17.20 -3.72
C GLN A 768 21.39 15.84 -3.54
N PHE A 769 21.08 15.10 -2.47
CA PHE A 769 21.65 13.77 -2.24
C PHE A 769 20.58 12.68 -2.21
N LEU A 770 20.90 11.57 -2.88
CA LEU A 770 20.26 10.27 -2.71
C LEU A 770 21.25 9.32 -2.05
N TYR A 771 20.82 8.67 -0.98
CA TYR A 771 21.53 7.59 -0.32
C TYR A 771 20.75 6.30 -0.60
N GLY A 772 21.41 5.29 -1.14
CA GLY A 772 20.82 3.97 -1.34
C GLY A 772 21.69 2.86 -0.81
N VAL A 773 21.05 1.82 -0.27
CA VAL A 773 21.67 0.57 0.15
C VAL A 773 20.86 -0.59 -0.46
N TRP A 774 21.53 -1.59 -1.03
CA TRP A 774 20.88 -2.72 -1.70
C TRP A 774 21.65 -4.03 -1.49
N ALA A 775 21.01 -5.17 -1.81
CA ALA A 775 21.65 -6.46 -1.85
C ALA A 775 22.27 -6.68 -3.24
N GLN A 776 23.55 -7.03 -3.29
CA GLN A 776 24.27 -7.34 -4.52
C GLN A 776 24.68 -8.80 -4.50
N LEU A 777 24.29 -9.55 -5.55
CA LEU A 777 24.48 -10.99 -5.64
C LEU A 777 25.34 -11.31 -6.86
N LEU A 778 26.45 -12.02 -6.67
CA LEU A 778 27.25 -12.54 -7.77
C LEU A 778 26.80 -13.96 -8.09
N HIS A 779 26.44 -14.21 -9.34
CA HIS A 779 26.06 -15.51 -9.85
C HIS A 779 27.19 -16.09 -10.70
N GLU A 780 27.69 -17.27 -10.31
CA GLU A 780 28.61 -18.06 -11.13
C GLU A 780 27.95 -19.41 -11.44
N ASN A 781 27.79 -19.73 -12.73
CA ASN A 781 27.13 -20.94 -13.20
C ASN A 781 25.68 -21.12 -12.69
N GLY A 782 24.97 -20.02 -12.44
CA GLY A 782 23.57 -20.03 -11.95
C GLY A 782 23.42 -20.24 -10.44
N GLU A 783 24.52 -20.23 -9.69
CA GLU A 783 24.50 -20.25 -8.22
C GLU A 783 25.03 -18.93 -7.65
N VAL A 784 24.40 -18.43 -6.59
CA VAL A 784 24.91 -17.28 -5.82
C VAL A 784 26.21 -17.67 -5.13
N THR A 785 27.32 -17.06 -5.52
CA THR A 785 28.64 -17.29 -4.93
C THR A 785 29.08 -16.19 -3.98
N GLU A 786 28.59 -14.95 -4.19
CA GLU A 786 28.83 -13.81 -3.30
C GLU A 786 27.52 -13.04 -3.05
N SER A 787 27.38 -12.49 -1.85
CA SER A 787 26.21 -11.71 -1.43
C SER A 787 26.65 -10.57 -0.51
N ASP A 788 26.65 -9.34 -1.02
CA ASP A 788 27.11 -8.15 -0.32
C ASP A 788 26.00 -7.12 -0.13
N ALA A 789 26.08 -6.36 0.96
CA ALA A 789 25.28 -5.15 1.16
C ALA A 789 26.04 -3.95 0.61
N MET A 790 25.58 -3.40 -0.51
CA MET A 790 26.22 -2.29 -1.21
C MET A 790 25.57 -0.97 -0.86
N ALA A 791 26.37 0.11 -0.84
CA ALA A 791 25.89 1.45 -0.54
C ALA A 791 26.44 2.47 -1.54
N ARG A 792 25.58 3.36 -2.05
CA ARG A 792 25.97 4.47 -2.92
C ARG A 792 25.33 5.78 -2.45
N ARG A 793 26.07 6.86 -2.68
CA ARG A 793 25.60 8.24 -2.55
C ARG A 793 25.66 8.89 -3.90
N VAL A 794 24.54 9.41 -4.36
CA VAL A 794 24.45 10.19 -5.59
C VAL A 794 24.26 11.65 -5.22
N TRP A 795 25.07 12.54 -5.80
CA TRP A 795 25.03 13.97 -5.53
C TRP A 795 24.77 14.73 -6.83
N TRP A 796 23.69 15.49 -6.85
CA TRP A 796 23.40 16.48 -7.88
C TRP A 796 24.00 17.82 -7.46
N LEU A 797 25.07 18.20 -8.17
CA LEU A 797 25.76 19.47 -7.96
C LEU A 797 25.33 20.46 -9.04
N ASP A 798 24.58 21.49 -8.65
CA ASP A 798 24.07 22.50 -9.57
C ASP A 798 25.22 23.18 -10.34
N GLY A 799 25.09 23.23 -11.67
CA GLY A 799 26.09 23.81 -12.58
C GLY A 799 27.27 22.90 -12.88
N TYR A 800 27.19 21.61 -12.53
CA TYR A 800 28.23 20.62 -12.79
C TYR A 800 27.68 19.42 -13.56
N ILE A 801 28.16 19.29 -14.80
CA ILE A 801 27.95 18.11 -15.63
C ILE A 801 29.32 17.48 -15.87
N PRO A 802 29.57 16.23 -15.45
CA PRO A 802 30.87 15.59 -15.63
C PRO A 802 31.12 15.29 -17.12
N SER A 803 32.39 15.16 -17.52
CA SER A 803 32.75 14.89 -18.91
C SER A 803 32.29 13.53 -19.43
N ASN A 804 31.91 12.62 -18.53
CA ASN A 804 31.34 11.31 -18.83
C ASN A 804 29.82 11.26 -18.58
N ALA A 805 29.14 12.40 -18.45
CA ALA A 805 27.68 12.43 -18.44
C ALA A 805 27.11 11.83 -19.75
N TRP A 806 25.96 11.15 -19.64
CA TRP A 806 25.30 10.44 -20.74
C TRP A 806 26.16 9.37 -21.44
N VAL A 807 27.26 8.95 -20.82
CA VAL A 807 27.99 7.73 -21.20
C VAL A 807 27.39 6.57 -20.43
N PHE A 808 26.32 5.99 -21.00
CA PHE A 808 25.65 4.83 -20.43
C PHE A 808 26.51 3.57 -20.66
N GLY A 809 26.60 2.68 -19.65
CA GLY A 809 27.30 1.41 -19.76
C GLY A 809 28.63 1.31 -19.00
N GLN A 810 28.57 1.26 -17.66
CA GLN A 810 29.54 0.46 -16.90
C GLN A 810 29.10 -0.99 -16.70
N GLY A 811 27.88 -1.35 -17.13
CA GLY A 811 27.61 -2.64 -17.73
C GLY A 811 26.12 -2.81 -18.10
N SER A 812 25.67 -4.02 -18.44
CA SER A 812 24.72 -4.34 -19.54
C SER A 812 23.25 -3.92 -19.45
N GLY A 813 22.96 -2.74 -18.92
CA GLY A 813 21.70 -2.02 -19.12
C GLY A 813 21.80 -1.14 -20.37
N ASP A 814 21.37 -1.69 -21.51
CA ASP A 814 20.79 -1.00 -22.67
C ASP A 814 21.52 0.20 -23.35
N GLY A 815 22.81 0.38 -23.08
CA GLY A 815 23.81 0.91 -24.00
C GLY A 815 24.90 -0.15 -24.17
N THR A 816 25.01 -0.77 -25.36
CA THR A 816 25.87 -1.92 -25.65
C THR A 816 27.23 -1.87 -24.91
N PRO A 817 27.51 -2.72 -23.90
CA PRO A 817 28.83 -2.75 -23.29
C PRO A 817 29.71 -3.85 -23.89
N ALA A 818 30.98 -3.48 -24.09
CA ALA A 818 32.18 -4.28 -24.37
C ALA A 818 31.99 -5.76 -24.81
N GLN A 819 32.33 -5.98 -26.09
CA GLN A 819 32.70 -7.24 -26.78
C GLN A 819 32.40 -8.60 -26.12
#